data_AF-A0A8H5TEC8-F1
#
_entry.id   AF-A0A8H5TEC8-F1
#
_cell.length_a   1.000
_cell.length_b   1.000
_cell.length_c   1.000
_cell.angle_alpha   90.00
_cell.angle_beta   90.00
_cell.angle_gamma   90.00
#
_symmetry.space_group_name_H-M   'P 1'
#
loop_
_entity.id
_entity.type
_entity.pdbx_description
1 polymer ?
#
loop_
_entity_poly.entity_id
_entity_poly.type
_entity_poly.pdbx_seq_one_letter_code
_entity_poly.pdbx_strand_id
1 'polypeptide(L)'
;MSTNLVSIDPDGDVLIILPVTGSITWFKPEDPPALPAEKRFKCSKKHLTLASPRAAKIFSSSFKEASKEDDGFHHWKFDATFDGKAFELVLKIIHGKSSEVPRHIDQNLLTAVASIVDDLQCHDALNFFGNGWISSLYGLFRPALPKEMNKSLVQYILISSVFQHAILFEASTEAAIRYNNGTPSLPSTATLDFVIDALRQTKSPIYFGPQELSVSGKHSGSWVLSARSNAARPTADPKVTFSGGLFGSQPPPPVTALTTHRYISITAAMDPAFEQTVEQALCLIRDERDLPHPLGPLLECFIAKALQPQIAAAHVLRLCRSDAPRKDILARLALDWAFAVEAFTKFGKRPPRPDHFVQEQIVERDGNRCCITGKVASLREALTVAPILYIPIRWLDAEPSIVEMLRAFFGPPYLQWWLDCARTPERTNPYLSHWLVRSSVVEYFKRGLLTLDRLQPSMVEYRVTPCLIGTSEPMVDVEGEYPLLGDHSRSGKPKVDPRFVGTHARLATSIRWLEVNAQIARDETIVSSRIQSRGETYTPSLASKLIKTLRGSIWQVWLFMPVFARCYAYKLLKKVGNHMYGRSSSFSVQRLPFDLYLKCTTSEEAWNESNALTLIHKYTSIPAPFSLDIVAEGDRTYVLTTCLPGTPLSRTMDMFSDRSHRDFIGQMQSLIAQLRAIPRPQDIDYRISNTSGKACTDPRIRDGNPIGPFRNEEEFSQYLYYPEDPARRGHDIVFTHADLNPRNILVDRATRVDGTIGWNVTGIVDWENSGFYPEHWDCTKAQFEGWRWEERWRRALFDVFRPFSDYSKELELEKKSWRAGDGA
;
A
#
# COMPACT_ATOMS: atom_id res chain seq x y z
N MET A 1 -19.12 44.74 -29.53
CA MET A 1 -18.98 43.64 -28.56
C MET A 1 -18.33 42.47 -29.29
N SER A 2 -17.00 42.30 -29.12
CA SER A 2 -16.23 41.30 -29.87
C SER A 2 -16.63 39.89 -29.43
N THR A 3 -16.94 39.03 -30.39
CA THR A 3 -17.50 37.68 -30.21
C THR A 3 -16.46 36.71 -29.65
N ASN A 4 -16.54 36.39 -28.35
CA ASN A 4 -15.75 35.32 -27.72
C ASN A 4 -16.27 33.90 -28.03
N LEU A 5 -16.98 33.71 -29.15
CA LEU A 5 -17.50 32.42 -29.60
C LEU A 5 -16.54 31.80 -30.63
N VAL A 6 -15.93 30.67 -30.27
CA VAL A 6 -15.11 29.85 -31.16
C VAL A 6 -15.97 28.71 -31.71
N SER A 7 -16.17 28.69 -33.03
CA SER A 7 -16.92 27.62 -33.68
C SER A 7 -15.98 26.44 -34.02
N ILE A 8 -15.97 25.41 -33.18
CA ILE A 8 -15.21 24.16 -33.45
C ILE A 8 -15.99 23.30 -34.46
N ASP A 9 -17.30 23.24 -34.27
CA ASP A 9 -18.25 22.62 -35.18
C ASP A 9 -19.36 23.62 -35.55
N PRO A 10 -19.42 24.11 -36.80
CA PRO A 10 -20.48 25.02 -37.27
C PRO A 10 -21.89 24.46 -37.09
N ASP A 11 -22.05 23.13 -37.12
CA ASP A 11 -23.33 22.43 -36.95
C ASP A 11 -23.50 21.89 -35.50
N GLY A 12 -22.58 22.28 -34.60
CA GLY A 12 -22.58 21.83 -33.22
C GLY A 12 -23.84 22.20 -32.45
N ASP A 13 -24.27 21.30 -31.56
CA ASP A 13 -25.46 21.39 -30.72
C ASP A 13 -25.13 21.55 -29.21
N VAL A 14 -23.86 21.80 -28.89
CA VAL A 14 -23.34 22.05 -27.54
C VAL A 14 -22.56 23.37 -27.51
N LEU A 15 -22.82 24.19 -26.49
CA LEU A 15 -22.00 25.35 -26.14
C LEU A 15 -21.24 25.07 -24.85
N ILE A 16 -19.93 24.92 -24.97
CA ILE A 16 -19.03 24.85 -23.81
C ILE A 16 -18.64 26.27 -23.40
N ILE A 17 -18.80 26.59 -22.12
CA ILE A 17 -18.57 27.95 -21.60
C ILE A 17 -17.41 27.89 -20.60
N LEU A 18 -16.31 28.58 -20.92
CA LEU A 18 -15.14 28.75 -20.05
C LEU A 18 -15.01 30.21 -19.60
N PRO A 19 -14.81 30.52 -18.31
CA PRO A 19 -14.45 31.85 -17.85
C PRO A 19 -13.03 32.22 -18.29
N VAL A 20 -12.81 33.44 -18.80
CA VAL A 20 -11.46 33.95 -19.13
C VAL A 20 -10.89 34.67 -17.91
N THR A 21 -9.82 34.14 -17.34
CA THR A 21 -9.02 34.85 -16.33
C THR A 21 -8.18 35.94 -17.01
N GLY A 22 -8.62 37.19 -16.92
CA GLY A 22 -7.78 38.33 -17.29
C GLY A 22 -6.60 38.48 -16.32
N SER A 23 -5.43 38.88 -16.85
CA SER A 23 -4.29 39.33 -16.04
C SER A 23 -4.78 40.36 -15.00
N ILE A 24 -4.58 40.09 -13.71
CA ILE A 24 -4.98 40.98 -12.62
C ILE A 24 -4.11 42.24 -12.69
N THR A 25 -4.58 43.27 -13.39
CA THR A 25 -4.04 44.63 -13.28
C THR A 25 -4.74 45.31 -12.12
N TRP A 26 -4.00 45.54 -11.03
CA TRP A 26 -4.45 46.28 -9.86
C TRP A 26 -4.62 47.77 -10.18
N PHE A 27 -5.82 48.23 -10.56
CA PHE A 27 -6.17 49.65 -10.46
C PHE A 27 -7.65 49.88 -10.09
N LYS A 28 -7.80 50.64 -8.98
CA LYS A 28 -8.89 51.46 -8.43
C LYS A 28 -10.35 50.93 -8.39
N PRO A 29 -11.02 50.96 -7.22
CA PRO A 29 -12.39 50.50 -7.04
C PRO A 29 -13.39 51.66 -7.09
N GLU A 30 -13.88 52.09 -8.26
CA GLU A 30 -15.05 53.01 -8.31
C GLU A 30 -16.07 52.75 -9.46
N ASP A 31 -15.97 51.67 -10.23
CA ASP A 31 -17.02 51.30 -11.20
C ASP A 31 -17.69 49.95 -10.87
N PRO A 32 -19.00 49.76 -11.14
CA PRO A 32 -19.69 48.49 -10.93
C PRO A 32 -19.03 47.37 -11.75
N PRO A 33 -18.95 46.13 -11.22
CA PRO A 33 -18.17 45.07 -11.84
C PRO A 33 -18.71 44.72 -13.22
N ALA A 34 -17.87 44.92 -14.26
CA ALA A 34 -18.12 44.37 -15.58
C ALA A 34 -18.21 42.83 -15.49
N LEU A 35 -19.20 42.23 -16.16
CA LEU A 35 -19.37 40.78 -16.26
C LEU A 35 -18.05 40.11 -16.69
N PRO A 36 -17.64 39.00 -16.06
CA PRO A 36 -16.39 38.32 -16.43
C PRO A 36 -16.44 37.89 -17.90
N ALA A 37 -15.37 38.14 -18.64
CA ALA A 37 -15.27 37.73 -20.04
C ALA A 37 -15.33 36.20 -20.13
N GLU A 38 -16.31 35.64 -20.85
CA GLU A 38 -16.44 34.20 -21.10
C GLU A 38 -15.94 33.86 -22.52
N LYS A 39 -15.25 32.73 -22.69
CA LYS A 39 -14.94 32.11 -23.98
C LYS A 39 -15.88 30.93 -24.20
N ARG A 40 -16.61 30.95 -25.32
CA ARG A 40 -17.62 29.95 -25.66
C ARG A 40 -17.14 29.10 -26.84
N PHE A 41 -17.35 27.79 -26.79
CA PHE A 41 -17.00 26.88 -27.88
C PHE A 41 -18.24 26.17 -28.39
N LYS A 42 -18.56 26.35 -29.68
CA LYS A 42 -19.63 25.61 -30.35
C LYS A 42 -19.09 24.27 -30.84
N CYS A 43 -19.63 23.18 -30.30
CA CYS A 43 -19.13 21.82 -30.46
C CYS A 43 -20.28 20.84 -30.76
N SER A 44 -19.96 19.67 -31.33
CA SER A 44 -20.92 18.60 -31.54
C SER A 44 -20.97 17.67 -30.34
N LYS A 45 -22.17 17.46 -29.80
CA LYS A 45 -22.47 16.46 -28.76
C LYS A 45 -21.97 15.09 -29.16
N LYS A 46 -22.17 14.70 -30.43
CA LYS A 46 -21.80 13.37 -30.94
C LYS A 46 -20.28 13.14 -30.91
N HIS A 47 -19.50 14.12 -31.33
CA HIS A 47 -18.03 14.03 -31.27
C HIS A 47 -17.54 14.02 -29.81
N LEU A 48 -18.12 14.87 -28.96
CA LEU A 48 -17.80 14.92 -27.54
C LEU A 48 -18.12 13.60 -26.82
N THR A 49 -19.32 13.04 -26.97
CA THR A 49 -19.71 11.79 -26.29
C THR A 49 -19.00 10.57 -26.82
N LEU A 50 -18.59 10.57 -28.10
CA LEU A 50 -17.77 9.50 -28.68
C LEU A 50 -16.35 9.50 -28.10
N ALA A 51 -15.74 10.68 -27.96
CA ALA A 51 -14.35 10.81 -27.53
C ALA A 51 -14.17 10.92 -26.01
N SER A 52 -15.20 11.35 -25.26
CA SER A 52 -15.14 11.60 -23.82
C SER A 52 -16.23 10.80 -23.09
N PRO A 53 -15.86 9.79 -22.28
CA PRO A 53 -16.77 9.07 -21.39
C PRO A 53 -17.48 10.00 -20.39
N ARG A 54 -16.81 11.08 -19.95
CA ARG A 54 -17.42 12.08 -19.07
C ARG A 54 -18.52 12.86 -19.79
N ALA A 55 -18.28 13.30 -21.03
CA ALA A 55 -19.31 13.94 -21.84
C ALA A 55 -20.49 12.99 -22.08
N ALA A 56 -20.22 11.70 -22.37
CA ALA A 56 -21.26 10.69 -22.53
C ALA A 56 -22.16 10.59 -21.29
N LYS A 57 -21.58 10.52 -20.08
CA LYS A 57 -22.33 10.47 -18.82
C LYS A 57 -23.13 11.75 -18.56
N ILE A 58 -22.54 12.92 -18.78
CA ILE A 58 -23.22 14.21 -18.55
C ILE A 58 -24.44 14.32 -19.46
N PHE A 59 -24.28 14.05 -20.75
CA PHE A 59 -25.36 14.21 -21.72
C PHE A 59 -26.37 13.05 -21.77
N SER A 60 -26.15 11.96 -21.01
CA SER A 60 -27.09 10.85 -20.84
C SER A 60 -27.82 10.85 -19.49
N SER A 61 -27.58 11.86 -18.65
CA SER A 61 -28.08 11.93 -17.27
C SER A 61 -29.25 12.92 -17.13
N SER A 62 -29.81 13.03 -15.92
CA SER A 62 -30.83 14.04 -15.58
C SER A 62 -30.26 15.42 -15.24
N PHE A 63 -28.98 15.69 -15.54
CA PHE A 63 -28.36 16.99 -15.27
C PHE A 63 -28.89 18.09 -16.21
N LYS A 64 -28.78 19.36 -15.80
CA LYS A 64 -29.29 20.50 -16.56
C LYS A 64 -28.63 20.60 -17.94
N GLU A 65 -27.34 20.27 -18.00
CA GLU A 65 -26.49 20.21 -19.19
C GLU A 65 -26.94 19.15 -20.21
N ALA A 66 -27.76 18.17 -19.79
CA ALA A 66 -28.34 17.16 -20.67
C ALA A 66 -29.60 17.65 -21.43
N SER A 67 -30.19 18.76 -20.97
CA SER A 67 -31.35 19.39 -21.61
C SER A 67 -30.91 20.61 -22.44
N LYS A 68 -31.65 20.90 -23.51
CA LYS A 68 -31.42 22.13 -24.29
C LYS A 68 -32.01 23.33 -23.56
N GLU A 69 -31.28 24.45 -23.53
CA GLU A 69 -31.83 25.73 -23.07
C GLU A 69 -32.66 26.40 -24.19
N ASP A 70 -33.30 27.55 -23.91
CA ASP A 70 -34.23 28.24 -24.82
C ASP A 70 -33.60 28.65 -26.16
N ASP A 71 -32.27 28.69 -26.24
CA ASP A 71 -31.50 28.97 -27.45
C ASP A 71 -31.23 27.72 -28.32
N GLY A 72 -31.70 26.54 -27.89
CA GLY A 72 -31.61 25.30 -28.64
C GLY A 72 -30.29 24.54 -28.49
N PHE A 73 -29.36 25.01 -27.64
CA PHE A 73 -28.08 24.38 -27.37
C PHE A 73 -28.06 23.66 -26.01
N HIS A 74 -27.21 22.64 -25.89
CA HIS A 74 -26.84 22.11 -24.57
C HIS A 74 -25.71 22.96 -23.99
N HIS A 75 -25.91 23.53 -22.81
CA HIS A 75 -24.92 24.39 -22.16
C HIS A 75 -24.09 23.58 -21.19
N TRP A 76 -22.78 23.54 -21.40
CA TRP A 76 -21.84 22.88 -20.49
C TRP A 76 -20.84 23.88 -19.94
N LYS A 77 -21.04 24.30 -18.69
CA LYS A 77 -20.22 25.33 -18.03
C LYS A 77 -19.10 24.67 -17.23
N PHE A 78 -17.91 25.27 -17.32
CA PHE A 78 -16.73 24.88 -16.53
C PHE A 78 -16.30 26.03 -15.64
N ASP A 79 -15.56 25.71 -14.58
CA ASP A 79 -14.95 26.70 -13.69
C ASP A 79 -13.70 27.35 -14.34
N ALA A 80 -13.22 28.46 -13.76
CA ALA A 80 -12.09 29.26 -14.25
C ALA A 80 -10.70 28.58 -14.08
N THR A 81 -10.64 27.27 -14.26
CA THR A 81 -9.47 26.41 -13.97
C THR A 81 -8.69 26.02 -15.22
N PHE A 82 -9.33 26.05 -16.40
CA PHE A 82 -8.74 25.53 -17.64
C PHE A 82 -8.20 26.63 -18.56
N ASP A 83 -7.03 26.37 -19.14
CA ASP A 83 -6.45 27.24 -20.16
C ASP A 83 -7.28 27.18 -21.45
N GLY A 84 -7.79 28.33 -21.88
CA GLY A 84 -8.71 28.43 -23.03
C GLY A 84 -8.06 28.14 -24.39
N LYS A 85 -6.73 28.08 -24.50
CA LYS A 85 -6.01 27.66 -25.71
C LYS A 85 -5.79 26.14 -25.68
N ALA A 86 -5.42 25.58 -24.54
CA ALA A 86 -5.33 24.13 -24.35
C ALA A 86 -6.68 23.44 -24.61
N PHE A 87 -7.77 24.02 -24.08
CA PHE A 87 -9.12 23.49 -24.26
C PHE A 87 -9.55 23.52 -25.72
N GLU A 88 -9.22 24.60 -26.45
CA GLU A 88 -9.48 24.70 -27.89
C GLU A 88 -8.76 23.59 -28.67
N LEU A 89 -7.50 23.29 -28.34
CA LEU A 89 -6.73 22.22 -28.99
C LEU A 89 -7.36 20.84 -28.75
N VAL A 90 -7.78 20.56 -27.52
CA VAL A 90 -8.46 19.30 -27.19
C VAL A 90 -9.74 19.15 -27.99
N LEU A 91 -10.55 20.21 -28.07
CA LEU A 91 -11.79 20.20 -28.84
C LEU A 91 -11.53 20.05 -30.35
N LYS A 92 -10.53 20.72 -30.90
CA LYS A 92 -10.13 20.56 -32.32
C LYS A 92 -9.73 19.12 -32.63
N ILE A 93 -8.97 18.46 -31.74
CA ILE A 93 -8.60 17.05 -31.91
C ILE A 93 -9.84 16.14 -31.87
N ILE A 94 -10.71 16.32 -30.87
CA ILE A 94 -11.96 15.55 -30.74
C ILE A 94 -12.84 15.68 -31.99
N HIS A 95 -12.86 16.86 -32.62
CA HIS A 95 -13.67 17.14 -33.82
C HIS A 95 -12.90 16.92 -35.14
N GLY A 96 -11.75 16.24 -35.11
CA GLY A 96 -10.99 15.88 -36.31
C GLY A 96 -10.37 17.06 -37.06
N LYS A 97 -10.25 18.24 -36.45
CA LYS A 97 -9.62 19.46 -37.02
C LYS A 97 -8.10 19.42 -36.86
N SER A 98 -7.48 18.30 -37.22
CA SER A 98 -6.04 18.03 -37.00
C SER A 98 -5.10 18.97 -37.74
N SER A 99 -5.54 19.57 -38.86
CA SER A 99 -4.77 20.56 -39.63
C SER A 99 -4.55 21.89 -38.89
N GLU A 100 -5.40 22.18 -37.90
CA GLU A 100 -5.31 23.39 -37.07
C GLU A 100 -4.56 23.15 -35.75
N VAL A 101 -4.07 21.93 -35.53
CA VAL A 101 -3.33 21.53 -34.33
C VAL A 101 -1.83 21.73 -34.58
N PRO A 102 -1.12 22.54 -33.76
CA PRO A 102 0.30 22.80 -33.95
C PRO A 102 1.12 21.53 -33.72
N ARG A 103 2.18 21.33 -34.51
CA ARG A 103 3.10 20.19 -34.36
C ARG A 103 4.03 20.32 -33.15
N HIS A 104 4.21 21.53 -32.66
CA HIS A 104 5.08 21.86 -31.53
C HIS A 104 4.31 22.71 -30.53
N ILE A 105 4.36 22.34 -29.26
CA ILE A 105 3.83 23.12 -28.13
C ILE A 105 4.84 23.08 -26.98
N ASP A 106 4.83 24.09 -26.13
CA ASP A 106 5.70 24.12 -24.95
C ASP A 106 5.18 23.19 -23.82
N GLN A 107 6.04 22.95 -22.83
CA GLN A 107 5.73 22.08 -21.69
C GLN A 107 4.51 22.56 -20.87
N ASN A 108 4.31 23.87 -20.71
CA ASN A 108 3.19 24.39 -19.92
C ASN A 108 1.86 24.15 -20.65
N LEU A 109 1.83 24.38 -21.97
CA LEU A 109 0.66 24.13 -22.79
C LEU A 109 0.35 22.63 -22.88
N LEU A 110 1.37 21.76 -23.00
CA LEU A 110 1.19 20.31 -22.97
C LEU A 110 0.67 19.81 -21.61
N THR A 111 1.14 20.39 -20.51
CA THR A 111 0.61 20.10 -19.17
C THR A 111 -0.86 20.51 -19.04
N ALA A 112 -1.22 21.68 -19.56
CA ALA A 112 -2.60 22.15 -19.55
C ALA A 112 -3.50 21.25 -20.40
N VAL A 113 -3.02 20.81 -21.57
CA VAL A 113 -3.72 19.81 -22.40
C VAL A 113 -3.87 18.48 -21.65
N ALA A 114 -2.81 17.97 -21.01
CA ALA A 114 -2.86 16.74 -20.23
C ALA A 114 -3.90 16.81 -19.11
N SER A 115 -3.98 17.94 -18.40
CA SER A 115 -5.01 18.17 -17.37
C SER A 115 -6.44 18.07 -17.93
N ILE A 116 -6.68 18.60 -19.13
CA ILE A 116 -7.99 18.58 -19.78
C ILE A 116 -8.31 17.19 -20.33
N VAL A 117 -7.32 16.49 -20.89
CA VAL A 117 -7.46 15.10 -21.37
C VAL A 117 -7.92 14.20 -20.25
N ASP A 118 -7.28 14.33 -19.09
CA ASP A 118 -7.60 13.54 -17.90
C ASP A 118 -8.99 13.88 -17.35
N ASP A 119 -9.31 15.17 -17.24
CA ASP A 119 -10.60 15.66 -16.75
C ASP A 119 -11.78 15.30 -17.67
N LEU A 120 -11.59 15.34 -18.99
CA LEU A 120 -12.58 14.88 -19.97
C LEU A 120 -12.53 13.38 -20.20
N GLN A 121 -11.52 12.67 -19.68
CA GLN A 121 -11.30 11.24 -19.91
C GLN A 121 -11.16 10.87 -21.40
N CYS A 122 -10.57 11.75 -22.21
CA CYS A 122 -10.45 11.58 -23.67
C CYS A 122 -9.04 11.12 -24.11
N HIS A 123 -8.40 10.28 -23.31
CA HIS A 123 -7.02 9.80 -23.50
C HIS A 123 -6.80 9.20 -24.90
N ASP A 124 -7.68 8.31 -25.35
CA ASP A 124 -7.56 7.62 -26.65
C ASP A 124 -7.58 8.59 -27.84
N ALA A 125 -8.43 9.62 -27.78
CA ALA A 125 -8.57 10.60 -28.86
C ALA A 125 -7.31 11.47 -29.01
N LEU A 126 -6.59 11.72 -27.92
CA LEU A 126 -5.44 12.63 -27.90
C LEU A 126 -4.09 11.92 -27.83
N ASN A 127 -4.06 10.60 -27.65
CA ASN A 127 -2.83 9.84 -27.43
C ASN A 127 -1.78 10.02 -28.55
N PHE A 128 -2.22 10.03 -29.82
CA PHE A 128 -1.33 10.24 -30.97
C PHE A 128 -0.65 11.62 -30.94
N PHE A 129 -1.41 12.68 -30.70
CA PHE A 129 -0.90 14.05 -30.64
C PHE A 129 -0.02 14.27 -29.40
N GLY A 130 -0.46 13.75 -28.24
CA GLY A 130 0.30 13.77 -26.99
C GLY A 130 1.69 13.18 -27.14
N ASN A 131 1.79 11.96 -27.70
CA ASN A 131 3.08 11.31 -27.93
C ASN A 131 3.94 12.06 -28.97
N GLY A 132 3.33 12.66 -30.00
CA GLY A 132 4.02 13.52 -30.96
C GLY A 132 4.66 14.75 -30.29
N TRP A 133 3.91 15.43 -29.42
CA TRP A 133 4.42 16.58 -28.67
C TRP A 133 5.49 16.20 -27.64
N ILE A 134 5.32 15.07 -26.93
CA ILE A 134 6.34 14.51 -26.02
C ILE A 134 7.64 14.24 -26.80
N SER A 135 7.54 13.57 -27.94
CA SER A 135 8.70 13.24 -28.78
C SER A 135 9.40 14.49 -29.30
N SER A 136 8.63 15.52 -29.66
CA SER A 136 9.19 16.80 -30.11
C SER A 136 9.87 17.58 -29.00
N LEU A 137 9.36 17.53 -27.77
CA LEU A 137 9.91 18.30 -26.64
C LEU A 137 11.14 17.62 -26.03
N TYR A 138 11.17 16.28 -26.04
CA TYR A 138 12.11 15.52 -25.21
C TYR A 138 13.01 14.57 -26.00
N GLY A 139 12.79 14.44 -27.32
CA GLY A 139 13.54 13.55 -28.21
C GLY A 139 13.22 12.06 -27.99
N LEU A 140 13.79 11.22 -28.84
CA LEU A 140 13.64 9.75 -28.79
C LEU A 140 14.50 9.08 -27.70
N PHE A 141 15.41 9.82 -27.05
CA PHE A 141 16.35 9.31 -26.05
C PHE A 141 16.17 10.03 -24.71
N ARG A 142 16.39 9.29 -23.61
CA ARG A 142 16.14 9.66 -22.20
C ARG A 142 16.40 11.17 -21.92
N PRO A 143 15.37 11.97 -21.60
CA PRO A 143 15.55 13.41 -21.44
C PRO A 143 16.41 13.76 -20.23
N ALA A 144 17.13 14.88 -20.33
CA ALA A 144 17.84 15.47 -19.20
C ALA A 144 16.82 16.08 -18.23
N LEU A 145 16.39 15.27 -17.27
CA LEU A 145 15.39 15.68 -16.28
C LEU A 145 16.00 16.57 -15.19
N PRO A 146 15.20 17.47 -14.59
CA PRO A 146 15.63 18.24 -13.43
C PRO A 146 16.09 17.31 -12.29
N LYS A 147 17.21 17.66 -11.65
CA LYS A 147 17.78 16.95 -10.49
C LYS A 147 17.25 17.48 -9.16
N GLU A 148 16.03 18.00 -9.16
CA GLU A 148 15.34 18.57 -7.99
C GLU A 148 13.83 18.42 -8.19
N MET A 149 13.09 18.20 -7.11
CA MET A 149 11.63 18.21 -7.12
C MET A 149 11.10 19.62 -7.37
N ASN A 150 10.83 19.94 -8.64
CA ASN A 150 10.33 21.25 -9.05
C ASN A 150 9.09 21.14 -9.95
N LYS A 151 8.46 22.29 -10.23
CA LYS A 151 7.27 22.37 -11.09
C LYS A 151 7.43 21.63 -12.41
N SER A 152 8.63 21.69 -13.00
CA SER A 152 8.92 21.04 -14.28
C SER A 152 8.91 19.51 -14.15
N LEU A 153 9.53 18.95 -13.11
CA LEU A 153 9.51 17.50 -12.83
C LEU A 153 8.10 16.95 -12.61
N VAL A 154 7.29 17.70 -11.86
CA VAL A 154 5.87 17.39 -11.65
C VAL A 154 5.08 17.38 -12.97
N GLN A 155 5.33 18.34 -13.85
CA GLN A 155 4.72 18.39 -15.18
C GLN A 155 5.09 17.17 -16.02
N TYR A 156 6.35 16.71 -15.96
CA TYR A 156 6.78 15.49 -16.65
C TYR A 156 6.03 14.24 -16.20
N ILE A 157 5.82 14.09 -14.89
CA ILE A 157 5.09 12.95 -14.32
C ILE A 157 3.62 12.99 -14.78
N LEU A 158 2.97 14.15 -14.71
CA LEU A 158 1.58 14.30 -15.17
C LEU A 158 1.44 13.98 -16.66
N ILE A 159 2.27 14.60 -17.51
CA ILE A 159 2.25 14.41 -18.96
C ILE A 159 2.47 12.93 -19.31
N SER A 160 3.49 12.31 -18.73
CA SER A 160 3.84 10.92 -19.03
C SER A 160 2.83 9.91 -18.47
N SER A 161 2.16 10.22 -17.36
CA SER A 161 1.05 9.43 -16.83
C SER A 161 -0.17 9.47 -17.74
N VAL A 162 -0.65 10.68 -18.08
CA VAL A 162 -1.84 10.88 -18.91
C VAL A 162 -1.68 10.28 -20.30
N PHE A 163 -0.52 10.44 -20.93
CA PHE A 163 -0.26 9.88 -22.27
C PHE A 163 0.39 8.50 -22.25
N GLN A 164 0.47 7.84 -21.08
CA GLN A 164 1.00 6.48 -20.90
C GLN A 164 2.42 6.28 -21.48
N HIS A 165 3.27 7.30 -21.40
CA HIS A 165 4.62 7.29 -21.96
C HIS A 165 5.63 6.67 -20.99
N ALA A 166 5.73 5.34 -21.00
CA ALA A 166 6.47 4.53 -20.03
C ALA A 166 7.91 5.00 -19.74
N ILE A 167 8.69 5.34 -20.77
CA ILE A 167 10.11 5.75 -20.61
C ILE A 167 10.23 7.07 -19.85
N LEU A 168 9.34 8.03 -20.15
CA LEU A 168 9.35 9.35 -19.53
C LEU A 168 8.82 9.27 -18.11
N PHE A 169 7.80 8.43 -17.89
CA PHE A 169 7.24 8.17 -16.58
C PHE A 169 8.28 7.51 -15.67
N GLU A 170 8.96 6.45 -16.13
CA GLU A 170 10.03 5.80 -15.36
C GLU A 170 11.16 6.77 -15.04
N ALA A 171 11.64 7.55 -16.01
CA ALA A 171 12.75 8.47 -15.78
C ALA A 171 12.37 9.63 -14.85
N SER A 172 11.18 10.22 -15.01
CA SER A 172 10.72 11.37 -14.20
C SER A 172 10.38 10.96 -12.77
N THR A 173 9.79 9.79 -12.58
CA THR A 173 9.48 9.27 -11.25
C THR A 173 10.74 8.77 -10.53
N GLU A 174 11.69 8.17 -11.24
CA GLU A 174 13.02 7.85 -10.70
C GLU A 174 13.77 9.12 -10.25
N ALA A 175 13.72 10.21 -11.02
CA ALA A 175 14.31 11.49 -10.64
C ALA A 175 13.60 12.10 -9.41
N ALA A 176 12.27 12.01 -9.36
CA ALA A 176 11.48 12.49 -8.22
C ALA A 176 11.81 11.75 -6.92
N ILE A 177 12.00 10.43 -6.99
CA ILE A 177 12.37 9.61 -5.84
C ILE A 177 13.79 9.95 -5.35
N ARG A 178 14.71 10.26 -6.25
CA ARG A 178 16.13 10.52 -5.91
C ARG A 178 16.41 11.90 -5.35
N TYR A 179 15.73 12.92 -5.84
CA TYR A 179 16.09 14.31 -5.62
C TYR A 179 15.04 15.08 -4.79
N ASN A 180 14.34 14.36 -3.91
CA ASN A 180 13.32 14.91 -3.03
C ASN A 180 13.94 15.71 -1.87
N ASN A 181 14.61 16.84 -2.17
CA ASN A 181 15.27 17.69 -1.17
C ASN A 181 14.61 19.08 -1.00
N GLY A 182 13.29 19.21 -1.24
CA GLY A 182 12.69 20.55 -1.22
C GLY A 182 11.17 20.62 -1.27
N THR A 183 10.50 20.22 -0.18
CA THR A 183 9.36 20.93 0.44
C THR A 183 9.12 20.32 1.83
N PRO A 184 8.83 21.09 2.90
CA PRO A 184 8.73 20.58 4.29
C PRO A 184 7.53 19.67 4.57
N SER A 185 6.92 19.05 3.56
CA SER A 185 5.65 18.33 3.67
C SER A 185 5.64 16.97 2.98
N LEU A 186 6.79 16.39 2.63
CA LEU A 186 6.85 15.11 1.94
C LEU A 186 7.89 14.17 2.56
N PRO A 187 7.49 13.12 3.32
CA PRO A 187 8.41 12.15 3.92
C PRO A 187 9.46 11.57 2.97
N SER A 188 10.64 11.34 3.53
CA SER A 188 11.90 10.85 2.95
C SER A 188 11.88 9.42 2.39
N THR A 189 10.70 8.79 2.30
CA THR A 189 10.49 7.48 1.67
C THR A 189 9.39 7.55 0.61
N ALA A 190 9.58 8.42 -0.38
CA ALA A 190 8.64 8.58 -1.47
C ALA A 190 8.66 7.36 -2.41
N THR A 191 7.61 6.54 -2.37
CA THR A 191 7.27 5.60 -3.45
C THR A 191 6.63 6.35 -4.61
N LEU A 192 6.50 5.70 -5.78
CA LEU A 192 5.75 6.26 -6.91
C LEU A 192 4.32 6.67 -6.51
N ASP A 193 3.68 5.88 -5.64
CA ASP A 193 2.36 6.16 -5.09
C ASP A 193 2.35 7.39 -4.20
N PHE A 194 3.42 7.62 -3.43
CA PHE A 194 3.59 8.81 -2.60
C PHE A 194 3.80 10.08 -3.43
N VAL A 195 4.54 10.01 -4.54
CA VAL A 195 4.65 11.13 -5.49
C VAL A 195 3.30 11.41 -6.16
N ILE A 196 2.52 10.37 -6.47
CA ILE A 196 1.15 10.50 -6.96
C ILE A 196 0.22 11.08 -5.88
N ASP A 197 0.35 10.69 -4.61
CA ASP A 197 -0.41 11.22 -3.46
C ASP A 197 -0.01 12.65 -3.09
N ALA A 198 1.26 13.00 -3.22
CA ALA A 198 1.77 14.36 -3.09
C ALA A 198 1.20 15.30 -4.17
N LEU A 199 1.06 14.78 -5.39
CA LEU A 199 0.34 15.44 -6.48
C LEU A 199 -1.17 15.54 -6.20
N ARG A 200 -1.76 14.58 -5.46
CA ARG A 200 -3.15 14.64 -4.95
C ARG A 200 -3.31 15.69 -3.84
N GLN A 201 -2.30 15.92 -2.99
CA GLN A 201 -2.38 16.82 -1.82
C GLN A 201 -2.05 18.29 -2.14
N THR A 202 -1.31 18.59 -3.22
CA THR A 202 -0.92 19.97 -3.59
C THR A 202 -1.98 20.73 -4.42
N LYS A 203 -3.16 20.15 -4.70
CA LYS A 203 -4.27 20.81 -5.42
C LYS A 203 -5.65 20.41 -4.87
N SER A 204 -6.62 21.31 -5.09
CA SER A 204 -8.00 21.38 -4.59
C SER A 204 -8.76 20.05 -4.38
N PRO A 205 -9.62 19.90 -3.33
CA PRO A 205 -10.21 18.64 -2.87
C PRO A 205 -11.22 17.96 -3.81
N ILE A 206 -11.43 18.49 -5.02
CA ILE A 206 -12.52 18.07 -5.91
C ILE A 206 -12.22 16.74 -6.63
N TYR A 207 -10.96 16.31 -6.73
CA TYR A 207 -10.60 15.20 -7.62
C TYR A 207 -10.35 13.84 -6.96
N PHE A 208 -10.06 13.74 -5.66
CA PHE A 208 -9.76 12.44 -5.02
C PHE A 208 -10.26 12.26 -3.57
N GLY A 209 -11.24 13.06 -3.10
CA GLY A 209 -11.95 12.80 -1.83
C GLY A 209 -13.06 11.75 -1.97
N PRO A 210 -13.60 11.19 -0.86
CA PRO A 210 -14.79 10.36 -0.91
C PRO A 210 -15.95 11.14 -1.54
N GLN A 211 -16.74 10.46 -2.37
CA GLN A 211 -17.80 11.02 -3.23
C GLN A 211 -19.03 11.57 -2.46
N GLU A 212 -18.91 11.92 -1.18
CA GLU A 212 -20.03 12.28 -0.31
C GLU A 212 -20.18 13.76 0.04
N LEU A 213 -19.33 14.66 -0.49
CA LEU A 213 -19.56 16.11 -0.37
C LEU A 213 -19.69 16.78 -1.74
N SER A 214 -20.79 16.46 -2.43
CA SER A 214 -21.32 17.24 -3.55
C SER A 214 -22.84 17.20 -3.51
N VAL A 215 -23.42 17.71 -2.42
CA VAL A 215 -24.78 18.23 -2.47
C VAL A 215 -24.65 19.69 -2.85
N SER A 216 -25.23 20.06 -4.00
CA SER A 216 -25.25 21.39 -4.61
C SER A 216 -24.00 21.82 -5.38
N GLY A 217 -24.22 22.17 -6.65
CA GLY A 217 -23.24 22.87 -7.46
C GLY A 217 -22.91 24.22 -6.85
N LYS A 218 -21.61 24.45 -6.63
CA LYS A 218 -20.86 25.71 -6.54
C LYS A 218 -19.45 25.33 -6.07
N HIS A 219 -18.42 25.96 -6.63
CA HIS A 219 -17.12 26.33 -6.04
C HIS A 219 -15.95 26.22 -7.04
N SER A 220 -15.82 27.24 -7.88
CA SER A 220 -14.56 27.58 -8.57
C SER A 220 -13.58 28.20 -7.56
N GLY A 221 -12.44 27.55 -7.30
CA GLY A 221 -11.37 28.10 -6.45
C GLY A 221 -10.39 28.97 -7.25
N SER A 222 -10.15 30.19 -6.79
CA SER A 222 -9.15 31.14 -7.30
C SER A 222 -7.72 30.75 -6.89
N TRP A 223 -6.74 30.91 -7.78
CA TRP A 223 -5.31 30.74 -7.50
C TRP A 223 -4.66 32.11 -7.23
N VAL A 224 -4.10 32.33 -6.04
CA VAL A 224 -3.18 33.46 -5.79
C VAL A 224 -1.82 32.90 -5.43
N LEU A 225 -0.88 32.98 -6.37
CA LEU A 225 0.55 32.85 -6.09
C LEU A 225 1.04 34.24 -5.63
N SER A 226 1.17 34.46 -4.32
CA SER A 226 1.94 35.62 -3.86
C SER A 226 3.42 35.24 -3.80
N ALA A 227 4.23 35.94 -4.60
CA ALA A 227 5.66 35.96 -4.42
C ALA A 227 5.96 36.65 -3.07
N ARG A 228 6.58 35.95 -2.12
CA ARG A 228 7.08 36.58 -0.89
C ARG A 228 8.30 37.42 -1.23
N SER A 229 8.14 38.74 -1.21
CA SER A 229 9.25 39.68 -1.11
C SER A 229 9.74 39.76 0.33
N ASN A 230 11.06 39.67 0.51
CA ASN A 230 11.78 40.02 1.74
C ASN A 230 11.40 41.42 2.24
N ALA A 231 10.97 41.55 3.51
CA ALA A 231 11.23 42.73 4.34
C ALA A 231 10.76 42.55 5.81
N ALA A 232 11.72 42.72 6.73
CA ALA A 232 11.68 43.41 8.02
C ALA A 232 10.69 43.04 9.17
N ARG A 233 11.28 42.86 10.37
CA ARG A 233 10.67 42.96 11.73
C ARG A 233 10.02 44.34 11.96
N PRO A 234 8.98 44.45 12.83
CA PRO A 234 9.15 45.03 14.19
C PRO A 234 8.23 44.39 15.26
N THR A 235 8.68 44.03 16.48
CA THR A 235 8.74 44.77 17.76
C THR A 235 7.44 45.37 18.33
N ALA A 236 7.17 44.95 19.59
CA ALA A 236 6.57 45.66 20.73
C ALA A 236 5.04 45.88 20.82
N ASP A 237 4.48 45.24 21.86
CA ASP A 237 3.31 45.67 22.68
C ASP A 237 3.46 47.12 23.18
N PRO A 238 2.39 47.87 23.62
CA PRO A 238 1.41 47.38 24.60
C PRO A 238 -0.04 47.95 24.60
N LYS A 239 -0.90 47.31 25.41
CA LYS A 239 -1.94 47.88 26.32
C LYS A 239 -3.31 48.38 25.78
N VAL A 240 -4.42 47.71 26.18
CA VAL A 240 -5.51 48.20 27.09
C VAL A 240 -6.93 47.59 26.84
N THR A 241 -7.35 46.80 27.84
CA THR A 241 -8.67 46.55 28.51
C THR A 241 -9.99 46.18 27.78
N PHE A 242 -10.44 44.95 28.08
CA PHE A 242 -11.72 44.47 28.66
C PHE A 242 -13.08 45.16 28.39
N SER A 243 -14.03 44.37 27.87
CA SER A 243 -15.36 44.14 28.49
C SER A 243 -15.97 42.80 28.01
N GLY A 244 -16.67 42.10 28.91
CA GLY A 244 -17.03 40.68 28.79
C GLY A 244 -18.38 40.35 28.16
N GLY A 245 -18.62 39.04 27.94
CA GLY A 245 -19.92 38.51 27.52
C GLY A 245 -19.86 37.08 26.95
N LEU A 246 -19.91 36.08 27.84
CA LEU A 246 -20.42 34.70 27.69
C LEU A 246 -20.84 34.23 26.28
N PHE A 247 -20.07 33.31 25.67
CA PHE A 247 -20.48 32.04 25.04
C PHE A 247 -19.22 31.34 24.52
N GLY A 248 -18.81 30.24 25.18
CA GLY A 248 -17.62 29.49 24.81
C GLY A 248 -17.80 28.73 23.50
N SER A 249 -17.09 29.14 22.47
CA SER A 249 -16.86 28.36 21.25
C SER A 249 -15.36 28.06 21.15
N GLN A 250 -14.99 26.82 21.47
CA GLN A 250 -13.66 26.30 21.15
C GLN A 250 -13.56 26.07 19.63
N PRO A 251 -12.45 26.49 18.98
CA PRO A 251 -12.16 26.04 17.62
C PRO A 251 -11.79 24.54 17.63
N PRO A 252 -12.16 23.78 16.58
CA PRO A 252 -11.85 22.35 16.49
C PRO A 252 -10.33 22.09 16.31
N PRO A 253 -9.82 20.94 16.78
CA PRO A 253 -8.43 20.55 16.60
C PRO A 253 -8.10 20.25 15.12
N PRO A 254 -6.83 20.41 14.71
CA PRO A 254 -6.39 20.12 13.35
C PRO A 254 -6.53 18.62 13.03
N VAL A 255 -7.15 18.33 11.87
CA VAL A 255 -7.36 17.00 11.32
C VAL A 255 -6.02 16.37 10.93
N THR A 256 -5.61 15.35 11.68
CA THR A 256 -4.45 14.50 11.42
C THR A 256 -4.69 13.60 10.21
N ALA A 257 -3.63 13.45 9.40
CA ALA A 257 -3.60 12.70 8.16
C ALA A 257 -3.94 11.20 8.34
N LEU A 258 -4.84 10.73 7.47
CA LEU A 258 -5.22 9.32 7.29
C LEU A 258 -4.25 8.64 6.33
N THR A 259 -3.49 7.66 6.83
CA THR A 259 -3.00 6.40 6.21
C THR A 259 -1.99 5.82 7.22
N THR A 260 -2.16 4.68 7.88
CA THR A 260 -2.59 3.37 7.36
C THR A 260 -3.08 2.53 8.55
N HIS A 261 -4.39 2.27 8.64
CA HIS A 261 -4.95 1.18 9.44
C HIS A 261 -5.28 0.03 8.50
N ARG A 262 -4.51 -1.06 8.54
CA ARG A 262 -5.07 -2.36 8.14
C ARG A 262 -6.08 -2.73 9.22
N TYR A 263 -7.32 -2.95 8.78
CA TYR A 263 -8.56 -3.03 9.55
C TYR A 263 -9.13 -1.66 9.97
N ILE A 264 -9.93 -1.06 9.08
CA ILE A 264 -11.34 -0.72 9.31
C ILE A 264 -11.94 -0.47 7.92
N SER A 265 -13.02 -1.20 7.60
CA SER A 265 -13.85 -0.92 6.44
C SER A 265 -14.43 0.48 6.57
N ILE A 266 -14.40 1.25 5.48
CA ILE A 266 -15.03 2.56 5.28
C ILE A 266 -16.32 2.69 6.11
N THR A 267 -16.25 3.43 7.21
CA THR A 267 -17.40 3.96 7.93
C THR A 267 -17.46 5.45 7.63
N ALA A 268 -18.47 5.83 6.82
CA ALA A 268 -18.95 7.21 6.82
C ALA A 268 -19.14 7.65 8.27
N ALA A 269 -18.68 8.87 8.61
CA ALA A 269 -18.64 9.47 9.95
C ALA A 269 -19.62 8.81 10.94
N MET A 270 -19.15 7.77 11.63
CA MET A 270 -19.92 7.08 12.65
C MET A 270 -19.81 7.86 13.96
N ASP A 271 -20.87 7.81 14.78
CA ASP A 271 -20.87 8.37 16.13
C ASP A 271 -19.63 7.90 16.90
N PRO A 272 -18.83 8.80 17.51
CA PRO A 272 -17.65 8.46 18.31
C PRO A 272 -17.88 7.37 19.37
N ALA A 273 -19.11 7.26 19.90
CA ALA A 273 -19.47 6.20 20.85
C ALA A 273 -19.42 4.79 20.23
N PHE A 274 -19.69 4.66 18.93
CA PHE A 274 -19.63 3.36 18.23
C PHE A 274 -18.19 2.91 17.97
N GLU A 275 -17.31 3.83 17.57
CA GLU A 275 -15.89 3.52 17.41
C GLU A 275 -15.27 3.07 18.74
N GLN A 276 -15.63 3.75 19.83
CA GLN A 276 -15.16 3.40 21.18
C GLN A 276 -15.56 1.96 21.58
N THR A 277 -16.77 1.52 21.26
CA THR A 277 -17.25 0.17 21.60
C THR A 277 -16.48 -0.91 20.85
N VAL A 278 -16.20 -0.69 19.56
CA VAL A 278 -15.44 -1.62 18.73
C VAL A 278 -14.00 -1.73 19.24
N GLU A 279 -13.34 -0.59 19.46
CA GLU A 279 -11.96 -0.58 19.95
C GLU A 279 -11.85 -1.20 21.34
N GLN A 280 -12.81 -0.97 22.24
CA GLN A 280 -12.83 -1.61 23.55
C GLN A 280 -12.87 -3.14 23.44
N ALA A 281 -13.68 -3.69 22.54
CA ALA A 281 -13.76 -5.13 22.33
C ALA A 281 -12.47 -5.70 21.71
N LEU A 282 -11.88 -5.00 20.73
CA LEU A 282 -10.62 -5.40 20.11
C LEU A 282 -9.46 -5.37 21.11
N CYS A 283 -9.33 -4.30 21.91
CA CYS A 283 -8.36 -4.22 23.00
C CYS A 283 -8.54 -5.35 24.00
N LEU A 284 -9.78 -5.65 24.41
CA LEU A 284 -10.07 -6.74 25.34
C LEU A 284 -9.59 -8.10 24.81
N ILE A 285 -9.74 -8.36 23.50
CA ILE A 285 -9.23 -9.58 22.85
C ILE A 285 -7.70 -9.57 22.80
N ARG A 286 -7.11 -8.45 22.36
CA ARG A 286 -5.66 -8.31 22.21
C ARG A 286 -4.93 -8.45 23.55
N ASP A 287 -5.50 -7.93 24.63
CA ASP A 287 -4.89 -7.91 25.97
C ASP A 287 -4.92 -9.29 26.66
N GLU A 288 -5.73 -10.24 26.18
CA GLU A 288 -5.78 -11.60 26.71
C GLU A 288 -4.56 -12.41 26.23
N ARG A 289 -3.53 -12.51 27.09
CA ARG A 289 -2.26 -13.19 26.75
C ARG A 289 -2.36 -14.72 26.77
N ASP A 290 -3.34 -15.26 27.47
CA ASP A 290 -3.52 -16.70 27.62
C ASP A 290 -4.35 -17.32 26.49
N LEU A 291 -4.85 -16.51 25.54
CA LEU A 291 -5.61 -16.99 24.40
C LEU A 291 -4.65 -17.56 23.33
N PRO A 292 -4.73 -18.87 22.98
CA PRO A 292 -3.83 -19.48 22.02
C PRO A 292 -3.91 -18.83 20.64
N HIS A 293 -2.76 -18.57 20.00
CA HIS A 293 -2.73 -18.09 18.63
C HIS A 293 -3.16 -19.21 17.65
N PRO A 294 -4.00 -18.93 16.62
CA PRO A 294 -4.50 -17.63 16.16
C PRO A 294 -5.95 -17.30 16.60
N LEU A 295 -6.42 -17.81 17.74
CA LEU A 295 -7.82 -17.62 18.15
C LEU A 295 -8.20 -16.14 18.36
N GLY A 296 -7.27 -15.34 18.89
CA GLY A 296 -7.45 -13.88 19.03
C GLY A 296 -7.71 -13.19 17.67
N PRO A 297 -6.76 -13.24 16.71
CA PRO A 297 -6.97 -12.68 15.37
C PRO A 297 -8.18 -13.24 14.62
N LEU A 298 -8.51 -14.52 14.82
CA LEU A 298 -9.73 -15.12 14.27
C LEU A 298 -11.00 -14.45 14.84
N LEU A 299 -11.04 -14.19 16.15
CA LEU A 299 -12.15 -13.51 16.80
C LEU A 299 -12.20 -12.01 16.48
N GLU A 300 -11.06 -11.35 16.26
CA GLU A 300 -11.04 -9.98 15.74
C GLU A 300 -11.74 -9.89 14.36
N CYS A 301 -11.61 -10.92 13.51
CA CYS A 301 -12.33 -10.97 12.23
C CYS A 301 -13.84 -11.02 12.41
N PHE A 302 -14.36 -11.68 13.45
CA PHE A 302 -15.80 -11.68 13.76
C PHE A 302 -16.31 -10.25 14.00
N ILE A 303 -15.55 -9.41 14.70
CA ILE A 303 -15.94 -8.01 14.94
C ILE A 303 -15.72 -7.17 13.68
N ALA A 304 -14.50 -7.16 13.16
CA ALA A 304 -14.07 -6.21 12.13
C ALA A 304 -14.70 -6.45 10.76
N LYS A 305 -15.20 -7.67 10.49
CA LYS A 305 -15.84 -8.04 9.22
C LYS A 305 -17.36 -8.22 9.32
N ALA A 306 -17.95 -7.98 10.50
CA ALA A 306 -19.41 -7.98 10.64
C ALA A 306 -20.07 -6.92 9.76
N LEU A 307 -21.33 -7.13 9.38
CA LEU A 307 -22.13 -6.12 8.69
C LEU A 307 -22.25 -4.83 9.52
N GLN A 308 -22.31 -4.99 10.85
CA GLN A 308 -22.34 -3.93 11.85
C GLN A 308 -21.34 -4.27 12.97
N PRO A 309 -20.07 -3.84 12.86
CA PRO A 309 -19.01 -4.17 13.83
C PRO A 309 -19.38 -3.87 15.28
N GLN A 310 -20.15 -2.81 15.53
CA GLN A 310 -20.62 -2.41 16.86
C GLN A 310 -21.52 -3.46 17.53
N ILE A 311 -22.37 -4.17 16.76
CA ILE A 311 -23.24 -5.21 17.31
C ILE A 311 -22.41 -6.44 17.68
N ALA A 312 -21.46 -6.82 16.83
CA ALA A 312 -20.53 -7.91 17.10
C ALA A 312 -19.63 -7.59 18.31
N ALA A 313 -19.10 -6.37 18.41
CA ALA A 313 -18.32 -5.91 19.55
C ALA A 313 -19.14 -5.95 20.86
N ALA A 314 -20.36 -5.40 20.84
CA ALA A 314 -21.25 -5.43 22.00
C ALA A 314 -21.60 -6.87 22.43
N HIS A 315 -21.73 -7.80 21.48
CA HIS A 315 -21.95 -9.21 21.77
C HIS A 315 -20.78 -9.82 22.57
N VAL A 316 -19.53 -9.57 22.15
CA VAL A 316 -18.32 -10.03 22.87
C VAL A 316 -18.26 -9.40 24.27
N LEU A 317 -18.37 -8.07 24.35
CA LEU A 317 -18.29 -7.35 25.62
C LEU A 317 -19.34 -7.81 26.63
N ARG A 318 -20.57 -8.07 26.18
CA ARG A 318 -21.66 -8.56 27.03
C ARG A 318 -21.33 -9.91 27.66
N LEU A 319 -20.74 -10.83 26.91
CA LEU A 319 -20.40 -12.17 27.42
C LEU A 319 -19.21 -12.12 28.39
N CYS A 320 -18.25 -11.23 28.13
CA CYS A 320 -17.10 -11.00 29.01
C CYS A 320 -17.45 -10.26 30.32
N ARG A 321 -18.71 -9.88 30.56
CA ARG A 321 -19.19 -9.35 31.85
C ARG A 321 -19.59 -10.45 32.86
N SER A 322 -19.55 -11.71 32.45
CA SER A 322 -19.85 -12.83 33.35
C SER A 322 -18.70 -13.11 34.33
N ASP A 323 -18.99 -13.86 35.40
CA ASP A 323 -17.99 -14.26 36.41
C ASP A 323 -17.00 -15.32 35.90
N ALA A 324 -17.19 -15.85 34.68
CA ALA A 324 -16.31 -16.86 34.10
C ALA A 324 -14.96 -16.26 33.66
N PRO A 325 -13.86 -17.04 33.65
CA PRO A 325 -12.56 -16.55 33.21
C PRO A 325 -12.63 -16.04 31.77
N ARG A 326 -12.14 -14.80 31.55
CA ARG A 326 -12.19 -14.13 30.26
C ARG A 326 -11.61 -14.98 29.12
N LYS A 327 -10.44 -15.58 29.33
CA LYS A 327 -9.79 -16.46 28.36
C LYS A 327 -10.70 -17.61 27.89
N ASP A 328 -11.48 -18.20 28.79
CA ASP A 328 -12.34 -19.35 28.45
C ASP A 328 -13.54 -18.89 27.61
N ILE A 329 -14.09 -17.71 27.93
CA ILE A 329 -15.15 -17.07 27.15
C ILE A 329 -14.66 -16.74 25.74
N LEU A 330 -13.50 -16.09 25.63
CA LEU A 330 -12.93 -15.70 24.33
C LEU A 330 -12.53 -16.91 23.50
N ALA A 331 -11.94 -17.95 24.12
CA ALA A 331 -11.61 -19.20 23.45
C ALA A 331 -12.89 -19.88 22.93
N ARG A 332 -13.95 -19.94 23.74
CA ARG A 332 -15.23 -20.51 23.30
C ARG A 332 -15.84 -19.72 22.15
N LEU A 333 -15.80 -18.38 22.21
CA LEU A 333 -16.27 -17.53 21.11
C LEU A 333 -15.48 -17.75 19.82
N ALA A 334 -14.15 -17.88 19.91
CA ALA A 334 -13.33 -18.16 18.74
C ALA A 334 -13.66 -19.54 18.13
N LEU A 335 -13.96 -20.55 18.95
CA LEU A 335 -14.39 -21.89 18.49
C LEU A 335 -15.79 -21.87 17.89
N ASP A 336 -16.75 -21.17 18.49
CA ASP A 336 -18.09 -20.96 17.94
C ASP A 336 -18.00 -20.23 16.58
N TRP A 337 -17.11 -19.25 16.46
CA TRP A 337 -16.85 -18.56 15.19
C TRP A 337 -16.17 -19.46 14.15
N ALA A 338 -15.20 -20.28 14.57
CA ALA A 338 -14.59 -21.30 13.70
C ALA A 338 -15.65 -22.24 13.12
N PHE A 339 -16.57 -22.75 13.96
CA PHE A 339 -17.69 -23.57 13.51
C PHE A 339 -18.54 -22.84 12.45
N ALA A 340 -18.88 -21.58 12.70
CA ALA A 340 -19.69 -20.77 11.79
C ALA A 340 -19.04 -20.65 10.40
N VAL A 341 -17.73 -20.41 10.35
CA VAL A 341 -16.96 -20.25 9.11
C VAL A 341 -16.74 -21.59 8.40
N GLU A 342 -16.38 -22.64 9.14
CA GLU A 342 -16.13 -23.98 8.59
C GLU A 342 -17.38 -24.63 7.97
N ALA A 343 -18.57 -24.15 8.33
CA ALA A 343 -19.82 -24.53 7.68
C ALA A 343 -19.84 -24.16 6.19
N PHE A 344 -19.08 -23.16 5.74
CA PHE A 344 -18.95 -22.80 4.32
C PHE A 344 -17.81 -23.52 3.60
N THR A 345 -16.77 -23.94 4.33
CA THR A 345 -15.53 -24.46 3.73
C THR A 345 -15.43 -25.97 3.86
N LYS A 346 -15.23 -26.48 5.08
CA LYS A 346 -14.99 -27.91 5.35
C LYS A 346 -16.28 -28.73 5.31
N PHE A 347 -17.37 -28.18 5.83
CA PHE A 347 -18.62 -28.91 6.07
C PHE A 347 -19.81 -28.42 5.22
N GLY A 348 -19.55 -27.54 4.27
CA GLY A 348 -20.60 -26.98 3.42
C GLY A 348 -21.10 -27.97 2.37
N LYS A 349 -22.39 -27.89 2.04
CA LYS A 349 -22.98 -28.63 0.92
C LYS A 349 -22.79 -27.84 -0.37
N ARG A 350 -22.27 -28.48 -1.42
CA ARG A 350 -22.14 -27.82 -2.73
C ARG A 350 -23.51 -27.39 -3.26
N PRO A 351 -23.66 -26.17 -3.82
CA PRO A 351 -24.87 -25.82 -4.55
C PRO A 351 -25.09 -26.79 -5.73
N PRO A 352 -26.32 -26.88 -6.27
CA PRO A 352 -26.62 -27.72 -7.43
C PRO A 352 -25.66 -27.43 -8.58
N ARG A 353 -25.17 -28.47 -9.26
CA ARG A 353 -24.29 -28.28 -10.42
C ARG A 353 -25.10 -27.65 -11.56
N PRO A 354 -24.59 -26.60 -12.21
CA PRO A 354 -25.23 -26.06 -13.40
C PRO A 354 -25.20 -27.12 -14.51
N ASP A 355 -26.33 -27.31 -15.21
CA ASP A 355 -26.37 -28.08 -16.44
C ASP A 355 -25.63 -27.34 -17.57
N HIS A 356 -25.54 -27.97 -18.75
CA HIS A 356 -24.80 -27.40 -19.88
C HIS A 356 -25.34 -26.03 -20.31
N PHE A 357 -26.66 -25.87 -20.33
CA PHE A 357 -27.30 -24.62 -20.73
C PHE A 357 -26.98 -23.48 -19.74
N VAL A 358 -27.06 -23.75 -18.44
CA VAL A 358 -26.71 -22.77 -17.40
C VAL A 358 -25.21 -22.45 -17.44
N GLN A 359 -24.34 -23.42 -17.71
CA GLN A 359 -22.91 -23.18 -17.86
C GLN A 359 -22.61 -22.21 -19.01
N GLU A 360 -23.26 -22.38 -20.18
CA GLU A 360 -23.11 -21.45 -21.31
C GLU A 360 -23.58 -20.04 -20.94
N GLN A 361 -24.72 -19.92 -20.24
CA GLN A 361 -25.21 -18.62 -19.78
C GLN A 361 -24.24 -17.94 -18.79
N ILE A 362 -23.60 -18.70 -17.89
CA ILE A 362 -22.57 -18.18 -16.98
C ILE A 362 -21.36 -17.69 -17.77
N VAL A 363 -20.88 -18.48 -18.74
CA VAL A 363 -19.74 -18.09 -19.58
C VAL A 363 -20.01 -16.80 -20.35
N GLU A 364 -21.23 -16.65 -20.87
CA GLU A 364 -21.65 -15.44 -21.58
C GLU A 364 -21.79 -14.22 -20.64
N ARG A 365 -22.38 -14.41 -19.46
CA ARG A 365 -22.49 -13.37 -18.42
C ARG A 365 -21.10 -12.87 -17.99
N ASP A 366 -20.16 -13.79 -17.80
CA ASP A 366 -18.82 -13.49 -17.30
C ASP A 366 -17.85 -13.09 -18.43
N GLY A 367 -18.35 -12.95 -19.66
CA GLY A 367 -17.58 -12.44 -20.81
C GLY A 367 -16.40 -13.32 -21.21
N ASN A 368 -16.48 -14.63 -20.95
CA ASN A 368 -15.40 -15.60 -21.15
C ASN A 368 -14.07 -15.19 -20.49
N ARG A 369 -14.15 -14.54 -19.33
CA ARG A 369 -13.01 -14.10 -18.52
C ARG A 369 -13.16 -14.61 -17.10
N CYS A 370 -12.03 -14.75 -16.41
CA CYS A 370 -12.03 -15.09 -15.00
C CYS A 370 -12.56 -13.91 -14.17
N CYS A 371 -13.64 -14.13 -13.42
CA CYS A 371 -14.27 -13.12 -12.56
C CYS A 371 -13.40 -12.58 -11.43
N ILE A 372 -12.24 -13.19 -11.16
CA ILE A 372 -11.30 -12.78 -10.11
C ILE A 372 -10.04 -12.16 -10.70
N THR A 373 -9.54 -12.67 -11.83
CA THR A 373 -8.25 -12.20 -12.39
C THR A 373 -8.41 -11.33 -13.62
N GLY A 374 -9.61 -11.21 -14.20
CA GLY A 374 -9.86 -10.50 -15.46
C GLY A 374 -9.35 -11.21 -16.72
N LYS A 375 -8.54 -12.27 -16.54
CA LYS A 375 -7.85 -12.94 -17.63
C LYS A 375 -8.69 -14.00 -18.33
N VAL A 376 -8.45 -14.16 -19.63
CA VAL A 376 -9.01 -15.22 -20.46
C VAL A 376 -8.34 -16.58 -20.20
N ALA A 377 -8.88 -17.66 -20.77
CA ALA A 377 -8.23 -18.97 -20.78
C ALA A 377 -6.86 -18.90 -21.50
N SER A 378 -5.91 -19.75 -21.07
CA SER A 378 -4.61 -19.93 -21.72
C SER A 378 -4.29 -21.42 -21.87
N LEU A 379 -3.26 -21.75 -22.64
CA LEU A 379 -2.79 -23.14 -22.79
C LEU A 379 -2.43 -23.81 -21.46
N ARG A 380 -2.03 -23.04 -20.44
CA ARG A 380 -1.65 -23.54 -19.12
C ARG A 380 -2.75 -23.43 -18.07
N GLU A 381 -3.75 -22.57 -18.29
CA GLU A 381 -4.81 -22.30 -17.32
C GLU A 381 -6.17 -22.21 -18.01
N ALA A 382 -7.01 -23.21 -17.75
CA ALA A 382 -8.39 -23.25 -18.22
C ALA A 382 -9.33 -22.42 -17.33
N LEU A 383 -10.44 -21.97 -17.92
CA LEU A 383 -11.58 -21.42 -17.19
C LEU A 383 -12.54 -22.55 -16.81
N THR A 384 -13.09 -22.48 -15.60
CA THR A 384 -14.05 -23.44 -15.06
C THR A 384 -15.21 -22.70 -14.39
N VAL A 385 -16.41 -23.23 -14.54
CA VAL A 385 -17.57 -22.80 -13.75
C VAL A 385 -17.44 -23.39 -12.35
N ALA A 386 -17.38 -22.54 -11.33
CA ALA A 386 -17.20 -22.95 -9.94
C ALA A 386 -18.22 -22.27 -9.02
N PRO A 387 -18.64 -22.92 -7.91
CA PRO A 387 -19.46 -22.24 -6.91
C PRO A 387 -18.64 -21.17 -6.17
N ILE A 388 -19.30 -20.06 -5.82
CA ILE A 388 -18.70 -18.98 -5.05
C ILE A 388 -18.49 -19.40 -3.58
N LEU A 389 -19.54 -19.96 -2.95
CA LEU A 389 -19.49 -20.54 -1.61
C LEU A 389 -20.33 -21.82 -1.55
N TYR A 390 -20.05 -22.67 -0.56
CA TYR A 390 -20.93 -23.79 -0.25
C TYR A 390 -22.07 -23.34 0.67
N ILE A 391 -23.09 -24.18 0.82
CA ILE A 391 -24.28 -23.89 1.61
C ILE A 391 -24.05 -24.39 3.06
N PRO A 392 -24.24 -23.54 4.09
CA PRO A 392 -23.86 -23.84 5.47
C PRO A 392 -24.93 -24.67 6.19
N ILE A 393 -25.16 -25.91 5.76
CA ILE A 393 -26.23 -26.77 6.29
C ILE A 393 -26.14 -27.03 7.80
N ARG A 394 -24.93 -27.01 8.38
CA ARG A 394 -24.70 -27.22 9.82
C ARG A 394 -25.26 -26.11 10.70
N TRP A 395 -25.62 -24.96 10.12
CA TRP A 395 -26.25 -23.88 10.89
C TRP A 395 -27.67 -24.24 11.35
N LEU A 396 -28.31 -25.24 10.75
CA LEU A 396 -29.62 -25.73 11.19
C LEU A 396 -29.57 -26.46 12.53
N ASP A 397 -28.41 -27.07 12.82
CA ASP A 397 -28.14 -27.83 14.05
C ASP A 397 -27.22 -27.05 15.01
N ALA A 398 -27.07 -25.74 14.79
CA ALA A 398 -26.18 -24.91 15.59
C ALA A 398 -26.76 -24.62 16.98
N GLU A 399 -25.88 -24.62 17.98
CA GLU A 399 -26.20 -24.18 19.34
C GLU A 399 -26.78 -22.76 19.34
N PRO A 400 -27.68 -22.41 20.28
CA PRO A 400 -28.26 -21.06 20.35
C PRO A 400 -27.20 -19.94 20.42
N SER A 401 -26.06 -20.18 21.07
CA SER A 401 -24.95 -19.21 21.15
C SER A 401 -24.40 -18.84 19.77
N ILE A 402 -24.24 -19.83 18.89
CA ILE A 402 -23.73 -19.66 17.52
C ILE A 402 -24.77 -18.91 16.68
N VAL A 403 -26.06 -19.18 16.86
CA VAL A 403 -27.13 -18.46 16.16
C VAL A 403 -27.15 -16.98 16.54
N GLU A 404 -26.97 -16.65 17.83
CA GLU A 404 -26.84 -15.26 18.28
C GLU A 404 -25.58 -14.57 17.74
N MET A 405 -24.46 -15.29 17.68
CA MET A 405 -23.22 -14.81 17.06
C MET A 405 -23.43 -14.51 15.57
N LEU A 406 -24.02 -15.43 14.82
CA LEU A 406 -24.35 -15.25 13.40
C LEU A 406 -25.30 -14.06 13.19
N ARG A 407 -26.27 -13.86 14.09
CA ARG A 407 -27.19 -12.72 14.05
C ARG A 407 -26.44 -11.40 14.25
N ALA A 408 -25.50 -11.36 15.19
CA ALA A 408 -24.64 -10.20 15.42
C ALA A 408 -23.73 -9.90 14.21
N PHE A 409 -23.25 -10.94 13.52
CA PHE A 409 -22.36 -10.79 12.36
C PHE A 409 -23.08 -10.34 11.08
N PHE A 410 -24.15 -11.04 10.69
CA PHE A 410 -24.84 -10.83 9.41
C PHE A 410 -26.03 -9.86 9.52
N GLY A 411 -26.58 -9.69 10.71
CA GLY A 411 -27.89 -9.08 10.90
C GLY A 411 -29.05 -10.04 10.56
N PRO A 412 -30.27 -9.79 11.07
CA PRO A 412 -31.39 -10.73 10.93
C PRO A 412 -31.79 -11.08 9.47
N PRO A 413 -31.95 -10.11 8.54
CA PRO A 413 -32.43 -10.43 7.19
C PRO A 413 -31.44 -11.29 6.39
N TYR A 414 -30.15 -11.04 6.58
CA TYR A 414 -29.09 -11.73 5.85
C TYR A 414 -28.87 -13.14 6.42
N LEU A 415 -28.90 -13.29 7.75
CA LEU A 415 -28.89 -14.61 8.38
C LEU A 415 -30.10 -15.44 7.94
N GLN A 416 -31.30 -14.87 7.94
CA GLN A 416 -32.52 -15.59 7.55
C GLN A 416 -32.41 -16.15 6.13
N TRP A 417 -31.87 -15.37 5.19
CA TRP A 417 -31.66 -15.83 3.82
C TRP A 417 -30.71 -17.03 3.73
N TRP A 418 -29.61 -17.03 4.50
CA TRP A 418 -28.71 -18.19 4.55
C TRP A 418 -29.37 -19.42 5.17
N LEU A 419 -30.19 -19.26 6.21
CA LEU A 419 -30.96 -20.34 6.81
C LEU A 419 -31.97 -20.93 5.82
N ASP A 420 -32.62 -20.11 5.01
CA ASP A 420 -33.55 -20.58 3.97
C ASP A 420 -32.82 -21.37 2.88
N CYS A 421 -31.63 -20.91 2.48
CA CYS A 421 -30.76 -21.67 1.58
C CYS A 421 -30.32 -23.01 2.22
N ALA A 422 -29.99 -23.02 3.50
CA ALA A 422 -29.57 -24.22 4.23
C ALA A 422 -30.70 -25.25 4.38
N ARG A 423 -31.96 -24.81 4.55
CA ARG A 423 -33.14 -25.69 4.60
C ARG A 423 -33.46 -26.35 3.26
N THR A 424 -33.18 -25.65 2.16
CA THR A 424 -33.51 -26.11 0.80
C THR A 424 -32.33 -25.95 -0.17
N PRO A 425 -31.18 -26.62 0.09
CA PRO A 425 -29.96 -26.39 -0.67
C PRO A 425 -30.11 -26.80 -2.15
N GLU A 426 -30.98 -27.76 -2.46
CA GLU A 426 -31.28 -28.21 -3.83
C GLU A 426 -31.99 -27.13 -4.66
N ARG A 427 -32.64 -26.15 -4.01
CA ARG A 427 -33.35 -25.05 -4.68
C ARG A 427 -32.48 -23.83 -4.95
N THR A 428 -31.22 -23.83 -4.49
CA THR A 428 -30.30 -22.72 -4.77
C THR A 428 -30.04 -22.61 -6.27
N ASN A 429 -30.30 -21.44 -6.85
CA ASN A 429 -30.14 -21.21 -8.28
C ASN A 429 -28.65 -21.33 -8.68
N PRO A 430 -28.29 -22.29 -9.56
CA PRO A 430 -26.90 -22.49 -9.97
C PRO A 430 -26.34 -21.30 -10.76
N TYR A 431 -27.16 -20.60 -11.54
CA TYR A 431 -26.75 -19.41 -12.30
C TYR A 431 -26.29 -18.27 -11.36
N LEU A 432 -26.98 -18.07 -10.22
CA LEU A 432 -26.69 -16.98 -9.28
C LEU A 432 -25.58 -17.32 -8.27
N SER A 433 -25.23 -18.59 -8.10
CA SER A 433 -24.27 -19.09 -7.09
C SER A 433 -22.92 -19.50 -7.67
N HIS A 434 -22.79 -19.52 -8.99
CA HIS A 434 -21.57 -19.90 -9.71
C HIS A 434 -21.01 -18.77 -10.57
N TRP A 435 -19.73 -18.87 -10.87
CA TRP A 435 -18.96 -17.94 -11.69
C TRP A 435 -17.93 -18.65 -12.56
N LEU A 436 -17.40 -17.94 -13.55
CA LEU A 436 -16.30 -18.39 -14.39
C LEU A 436 -14.96 -17.95 -13.80
N VAL A 437 -14.11 -18.89 -13.43
CA VAL A 437 -12.81 -18.61 -12.82
C VAL A 437 -11.71 -19.52 -13.36
N ARG A 438 -10.45 -19.12 -13.24
CA ARG A 438 -9.31 -20.00 -13.56
C ARG A 438 -9.21 -21.11 -12.51
N SER A 439 -8.87 -22.32 -12.96
CA SER A 439 -8.79 -23.50 -12.07
C SER A 439 -7.84 -23.32 -10.88
N SER A 440 -6.71 -22.62 -11.08
CA SER A 440 -5.75 -22.28 -10.02
C SER A 440 -6.35 -21.35 -8.96
N VAL A 441 -7.17 -20.39 -9.39
CA VAL A 441 -7.75 -19.35 -8.54
C VAL A 441 -8.86 -19.90 -7.64
N VAL A 442 -9.54 -20.98 -8.05
CA VAL A 442 -10.54 -21.68 -7.21
C VAL A 442 -9.95 -22.06 -5.85
N GLU A 443 -8.71 -22.55 -5.84
CA GLU A 443 -8.07 -22.99 -4.61
C GLU A 443 -7.62 -21.81 -3.73
N TYR A 444 -7.09 -20.75 -4.36
CA TYR A 444 -6.77 -19.51 -3.67
C TYR A 444 -7.99 -18.91 -2.97
N PHE A 445 -9.12 -18.89 -3.68
CA PHE A 445 -10.37 -18.37 -3.15
C PHE A 445 -10.89 -19.19 -1.97
N LYS A 446 -10.86 -20.53 -2.09
CA LYS A 446 -11.28 -21.45 -1.01
C LYS A 446 -10.42 -21.34 0.24
N ARG A 447 -9.12 -21.09 0.09
CA ARG A 447 -8.16 -20.99 1.20
C ARG A 447 -8.06 -19.57 1.79
N GLY A 448 -8.88 -18.63 1.32
CA GLY A 448 -8.88 -17.25 1.80
C GLY A 448 -7.60 -16.47 1.44
N LEU A 449 -6.89 -16.88 0.39
CA LEU A 449 -5.66 -16.20 -0.09
C LEU A 449 -5.96 -14.93 -0.88
N LEU A 450 -7.24 -14.65 -1.14
CA LEU A 450 -7.74 -13.45 -1.79
C LEU A 450 -8.84 -12.86 -0.92
N THR A 451 -8.78 -11.55 -0.70
CA THR A 451 -9.87 -10.77 -0.11
C THR A 451 -10.56 -9.95 -1.20
N LEU A 452 -11.85 -9.70 -0.97
CA LEU A 452 -12.69 -8.91 -1.86
C LEU A 452 -13.12 -7.65 -1.11
N ASP A 453 -12.57 -6.51 -1.51
CA ASP A 453 -12.89 -5.21 -0.90
C ASP A 453 -13.98 -4.52 -1.72
N ARG A 454 -15.18 -4.40 -1.15
CA ARG A 454 -16.33 -3.82 -1.84
C ARG A 454 -16.09 -2.35 -2.19
N LEU A 455 -16.26 -2.01 -3.45
CA LEU A 455 -16.19 -0.63 -3.93
C LEU A 455 -17.54 0.05 -3.71
N GLN A 456 -17.60 0.97 -2.75
CA GLN A 456 -18.83 1.73 -2.50
C GLN A 456 -19.09 2.73 -3.64
N PRO A 457 -20.35 2.95 -4.05
CA PRO A 457 -21.60 2.41 -3.49
C PRO A 457 -22.05 1.05 -4.11
N SER A 458 -21.21 0.41 -4.93
CA SER A 458 -21.58 -0.81 -5.64
C SER A 458 -21.76 -2.01 -4.70
N MET A 459 -22.86 -2.74 -4.87
CA MET A 459 -23.14 -3.97 -4.11
C MET A 459 -22.46 -5.21 -4.69
N VAL A 460 -21.83 -5.08 -5.86
CA VAL A 460 -21.31 -6.21 -6.66
C VAL A 460 -19.91 -5.96 -7.22
N GLU A 461 -19.33 -4.77 -7.04
CA GLU A 461 -17.97 -4.50 -7.49
C GLU A 461 -17.01 -4.61 -6.32
N TYR A 462 -15.94 -5.35 -6.52
CA TYR A 462 -14.94 -5.60 -5.50
C TYR A 462 -13.55 -5.42 -6.10
N ARG A 463 -12.67 -4.81 -5.32
CA ARG A 463 -11.23 -4.87 -5.57
C ARG A 463 -10.72 -6.20 -5.02
N VAL A 464 -10.03 -6.97 -5.86
CA VAL A 464 -9.35 -8.18 -5.40
C VAL A 464 -8.00 -7.78 -4.85
N THR A 465 -7.74 -8.16 -3.61
CA THR A 465 -6.44 -7.95 -2.97
C THR A 465 -5.90 -9.27 -2.44
N PRO A 466 -4.58 -9.51 -2.52
CA PRO A 466 -3.98 -10.69 -1.91
C PRO A 466 -4.10 -10.63 -0.39
N CYS A 467 -4.55 -11.72 0.22
CA CYS A 467 -4.53 -11.89 1.66
C CYS A 467 -3.11 -12.27 2.08
N LEU A 468 -2.46 -11.47 2.91
CA LEU A 468 -1.07 -11.72 3.31
C LEU A 468 -0.93 -12.59 4.56
N ILE A 469 -2.04 -12.88 5.25
CA ILE A 469 -2.03 -13.63 6.51
C ILE A 469 -1.41 -15.00 6.27
N GLY A 470 -0.27 -15.27 6.91
CA GLY A 470 0.47 -16.52 6.81
C GLY A 470 0.75 -16.99 5.37
N THR A 471 0.98 -16.07 4.43
CA THR A 471 1.11 -16.41 3.00
C THR A 471 2.57 -16.39 2.55
N SER A 472 3.09 -17.57 2.18
CA SER A 472 4.35 -17.73 1.45
C SER A 472 4.16 -17.90 -0.06
N GLU A 473 2.91 -18.07 -0.51
CA GLU A 473 2.58 -18.31 -1.92
C GLU A 473 2.73 -17.04 -2.77
N PRO A 474 3.07 -17.18 -4.07
CA PRO A 474 3.14 -16.04 -4.98
C PRO A 474 1.76 -15.39 -5.13
N MET A 475 1.78 -14.07 -5.28
CA MET A 475 0.56 -13.30 -5.52
C MET A 475 -0.11 -13.74 -6.82
N VAL A 476 -1.44 -13.83 -6.80
CA VAL A 476 -2.22 -14.06 -8.01
C VAL A 476 -2.09 -12.85 -8.92
N ASP A 477 -1.65 -13.10 -10.15
CA ASP A 477 -1.50 -12.05 -11.15
C ASP A 477 -2.88 -11.69 -11.75
N VAL A 478 -3.32 -10.45 -11.50
CA VAL A 478 -4.63 -9.90 -11.88
C VAL A 478 -4.44 -8.88 -13.02
N GLU A 479 -5.28 -8.97 -14.05
CA GLU A 479 -5.33 -8.03 -15.16
C GLU A 479 -6.19 -6.80 -14.76
N GLY A 480 -5.52 -5.70 -14.42
CA GLY A 480 -6.15 -4.48 -13.91
C GLY A 480 -6.49 -4.56 -12.41
N GLU A 481 -6.98 -3.45 -11.84
CA GLU A 481 -7.31 -3.38 -10.41
C GLU A 481 -8.72 -3.91 -10.06
N TYR A 482 -9.57 -4.11 -11.06
CA TYR A 482 -11.01 -4.30 -10.88
C TYR A 482 -11.53 -5.53 -11.64
N PRO A 483 -11.48 -6.72 -11.04
CA PRO A 483 -12.19 -7.87 -11.55
C PRO A 483 -13.69 -7.74 -11.19
N LEU A 484 -14.54 -7.62 -12.21
CA LEU A 484 -15.95 -7.30 -12.01
C LEU A 484 -16.76 -8.59 -11.78
N LEU A 485 -17.54 -8.61 -10.70
CA LEU A 485 -18.50 -9.69 -10.38
C LEU A 485 -19.90 -9.35 -10.94
N GLY A 486 -19.92 -8.58 -12.02
CA GLY A 486 -21.10 -8.20 -12.78
C GLY A 486 -21.05 -8.76 -14.20
N ASP A 487 -22.09 -8.44 -14.96
CA ASP A 487 -22.16 -8.74 -16.40
C ASP A 487 -20.99 -8.10 -17.16
N HIS A 488 -19.98 -8.92 -17.43
CA HIS A 488 -18.72 -8.51 -18.04
C HIS A 488 -18.88 -8.25 -19.54
N SER A 489 -19.91 -8.84 -20.17
CA SER A 489 -20.26 -8.60 -21.56
C SER A 489 -21.12 -7.34 -21.75
N ARG A 490 -21.51 -6.64 -20.66
CA ARG A 490 -22.43 -5.49 -20.67
C ARG A 490 -23.74 -5.80 -21.43
N SER A 491 -24.16 -7.05 -21.37
CA SER A 491 -25.28 -7.61 -22.12
C SER A 491 -26.65 -7.46 -21.43
N GLY A 492 -26.72 -6.79 -20.28
CA GLY A 492 -27.91 -6.65 -19.44
C GLY A 492 -28.28 -7.91 -18.66
N LYS A 493 -27.37 -8.88 -18.53
CA LYS A 493 -27.65 -10.17 -17.88
C LYS A 493 -27.73 -10.05 -16.35
N PRO A 494 -28.58 -10.84 -15.67
CA PRO A 494 -28.63 -10.86 -14.21
C PRO A 494 -27.26 -11.27 -13.65
N LYS A 495 -26.80 -10.55 -12.62
CA LYS A 495 -25.52 -10.76 -11.94
C LYS A 495 -25.61 -11.95 -10.97
N VAL A 496 -24.47 -12.40 -10.44
CA VAL A 496 -24.45 -13.31 -9.28
C VAL A 496 -25.20 -12.69 -8.10
N ASP A 497 -25.76 -13.52 -7.22
CA ASP A 497 -26.39 -12.98 -6.03
C ASP A 497 -25.31 -12.37 -5.11
N PRO A 498 -25.39 -11.06 -4.79
CA PRO A 498 -24.34 -10.34 -4.07
C PRO A 498 -24.08 -10.91 -2.69
N ARG A 499 -25.00 -11.71 -2.13
CA ARG A 499 -24.85 -12.33 -0.81
C ARG A 499 -23.81 -13.44 -0.80
N PHE A 500 -23.61 -14.18 -1.88
CA PHE A 500 -22.53 -15.20 -1.94
C PHE A 500 -21.17 -14.52 -1.89
N VAL A 501 -20.95 -13.56 -2.77
CA VAL A 501 -19.70 -12.80 -2.83
C VAL A 501 -19.49 -12.02 -1.54
N GLY A 502 -20.51 -11.28 -1.08
CA GLY A 502 -20.44 -10.45 0.11
C GLY A 502 -20.24 -11.24 1.40
N THR A 503 -20.64 -12.51 1.44
CA THR A 503 -20.32 -13.43 2.53
C THR A 503 -18.86 -13.83 2.45
N HIS A 504 -18.35 -14.25 1.29
CA HIS A 504 -16.95 -14.62 1.16
C HIS A 504 -16.03 -13.44 1.48
N ALA A 505 -16.33 -12.25 0.95
CA ALA A 505 -15.61 -11.01 1.24
C ALA A 505 -15.43 -10.75 2.75
N ARG A 506 -16.45 -11.08 3.55
CA ARG A 506 -16.42 -10.93 5.01
C ARG A 506 -15.70 -12.09 5.72
N LEU A 507 -15.79 -13.30 5.18
CA LEU A 507 -15.23 -14.49 5.79
C LEU A 507 -13.79 -14.79 5.33
N ALA A 508 -13.29 -14.17 4.26
CA ALA A 508 -12.01 -14.50 3.62
C ALA A 508 -10.83 -14.50 4.61
N THR A 509 -10.75 -13.49 5.49
CA THR A 509 -9.71 -13.42 6.53
C THR A 509 -9.89 -14.48 7.61
N SER A 510 -11.13 -14.76 8.03
CA SER A 510 -11.44 -15.85 8.97
C SER A 510 -11.08 -17.22 8.40
N ILE A 511 -11.42 -17.47 7.13
CA ILE A 511 -11.05 -18.69 6.39
C ILE A 511 -9.53 -18.85 6.39
N ARG A 512 -8.80 -17.76 6.14
CA ARG A 512 -7.34 -17.79 6.14
C ARG A 512 -6.78 -18.12 7.52
N TRP A 513 -7.28 -17.49 8.60
CA TRP A 513 -6.86 -17.82 9.97
C TRP A 513 -7.14 -19.27 10.37
N LEU A 514 -8.24 -19.86 9.88
CA LEU A 514 -8.52 -21.27 10.11
C LEU A 514 -7.55 -22.20 9.36
N GLU A 515 -7.12 -21.83 8.15
CA GLU A 515 -6.07 -22.56 7.43
C GLU A 515 -4.72 -22.44 8.13
N VAL A 516 -4.39 -21.25 8.63
CA VAL A 516 -3.20 -21.00 9.46
C VAL A 516 -3.24 -21.87 10.72
N ASN A 517 -4.37 -21.90 11.43
CA ASN A 517 -4.57 -22.73 12.62
C ASN A 517 -4.40 -24.23 12.30
N ALA A 518 -5.00 -24.71 11.19
CA ALA A 518 -4.87 -26.09 10.76
C ALA A 518 -3.43 -26.47 10.37
N GLN A 519 -2.66 -25.52 9.83
CA GLN A 519 -1.25 -25.72 9.53
C GLN A 519 -0.37 -25.72 10.79
N ILE A 520 -0.61 -24.80 11.73
CA ILE A 520 0.04 -24.80 13.05
C ILE A 520 -0.19 -26.15 13.76
N ALA A 521 -1.44 -26.61 13.83
CA ALA A 521 -1.77 -27.89 14.46
C ALA A 521 -1.08 -29.09 13.78
N ARG A 522 -0.96 -29.08 12.44
CA ARG A 522 -0.19 -30.09 11.69
C ARG A 522 1.29 -30.04 12.06
N ASP A 523 1.88 -28.84 12.08
CA ASP A 523 3.30 -28.65 12.40
C ASP A 523 3.65 -29.13 13.82
N GLU A 524 2.72 -29.01 14.77
CA GLU A 524 2.89 -29.47 16.16
C GLU A 524 2.61 -30.96 16.38
N THR A 525 1.91 -31.63 15.46
CA THR A 525 1.53 -33.06 15.59
C THR A 525 2.42 -34.00 14.79
N ILE A 526 3.10 -33.52 13.75
CA ILE A 526 4.01 -34.35 12.95
C ILE A 526 5.19 -34.77 13.86
N VAL A 527 5.21 -36.03 14.28
CA VAL A 527 6.38 -36.70 14.88
C VAL A 527 7.09 -37.42 13.75
N SER A 528 8.10 -36.79 13.15
CA SER A 528 8.75 -37.31 11.94
C SER A 528 9.43 -38.67 12.18
N SER A 529 8.76 -39.78 11.83
CA SER A 529 9.43 -41.04 11.48
C SER A 529 9.58 -41.23 9.96
N ARG A 530 8.88 -40.45 9.13
CA ARG A 530 8.99 -40.45 7.67
C ARG A 530 8.62 -39.11 7.04
N ILE A 531 9.59 -38.23 6.86
CA ILE A 531 9.57 -37.27 5.73
C ILE A 531 10.91 -37.41 5.00
N GLN A 532 10.97 -38.40 4.11
CA GLN A 532 11.71 -38.22 2.86
C GLN A 532 10.86 -37.29 1.99
N SER A 533 11.47 -36.16 1.60
CA SER A 533 11.10 -35.33 0.45
C SER A 533 9.65 -34.85 0.34
N ARG A 534 9.33 -33.74 1.01
CA ARG A 534 8.48 -32.66 0.43
C ARG A 534 8.50 -31.34 1.21
N GLY A 535 9.38 -31.18 2.21
CA GLY A 535 9.93 -29.87 2.46
C GLY A 535 10.88 -29.57 1.31
N GLU A 536 10.68 -28.45 0.62
CA GLU A 536 11.77 -27.78 -0.08
C GLU A 536 12.81 -27.40 0.98
N THR A 537 13.55 -28.40 1.47
CA THR A 537 14.86 -28.16 2.03
C THR A 537 15.57 -27.44 0.91
N TYR A 538 15.95 -26.20 1.14
CA TYR A 538 16.83 -25.47 0.25
C TYR A 538 18.10 -26.33 0.11
N THR A 539 18.11 -27.22 -0.88
CA THR A 539 19.32 -27.80 -1.40
C THR A 539 20.02 -26.60 -1.99
N PRO A 540 21.17 -26.18 -1.44
CA PRO A 540 21.91 -25.11 -2.05
C PRO A 540 22.05 -25.48 -3.52
N SER A 541 21.59 -24.59 -4.42
CA SER A 541 21.63 -24.84 -5.85
C SER A 541 23.04 -25.35 -6.22
N LEU A 542 23.16 -26.21 -7.22
CA LEU A 542 24.46 -26.65 -7.73
C LEU A 542 25.40 -25.46 -7.93
N ALA A 543 24.83 -24.29 -8.31
CA ALA A 543 25.49 -22.99 -8.37
C ALA A 543 25.98 -22.45 -7.02
N SER A 544 25.20 -22.49 -5.93
CA SER A 544 25.66 -22.04 -4.61
C SER A 544 26.71 -22.96 -3.96
N LYS A 545 26.69 -24.27 -4.23
CA LYS A 545 27.80 -25.19 -3.89
C LYS A 545 29.03 -24.87 -4.74
N LEU A 546 28.84 -24.65 -6.06
CA LEU A 546 29.91 -24.18 -6.95
C LEU A 546 30.50 -22.85 -6.49
N ILE A 547 29.70 -21.86 -6.11
CA ILE A 547 30.16 -20.53 -5.68
C ILE A 547 30.92 -20.62 -4.35
N LYS A 548 30.53 -21.51 -3.44
CA LYS A 548 31.31 -21.78 -2.22
C LYS A 548 32.66 -22.46 -2.51
N THR A 549 32.72 -23.37 -3.49
CA THR A 549 33.94 -24.12 -3.85
C THR A 549 34.85 -23.34 -4.82
N LEU A 550 34.30 -22.48 -5.67
CA LEU A 550 34.99 -21.64 -6.67
C LEU A 550 35.30 -20.23 -6.15
N ARG A 551 34.91 -19.96 -4.90
CA ARG A 551 35.00 -18.66 -4.19
C ARG A 551 36.40 -18.05 -4.17
N GLY A 552 37.44 -18.87 -4.35
CA GLY A 552 38.82 -18.42 -4.48
C GLY A 552 39.11 -17.95 -5.90
N SER A 553 39.55 -18.83 -6.78
CA SER A 553 40.23 -18.42 -8.01
C SER A 553 39.34 -17.74 -9.05
N ILE A 554 38.11 -18.22 -9.27
CA ILE A 554 37.23 -17.65 -10.30
C ILE A 554 36.70 -16.28 -9.87
N TRP A 555 36.34 -16.14 -8.60
CA TRP A 555 35.87 -14.86 -8.08
C TRP A 555 36.97 -13.81 -8.11
N GLN A 556 38.19 -14.17 -7.73
CA GLN A 556 39.33 -13.26 -7.81
C GLN A 556 39.58 -12.82 -9.26
N VAL A 557 39.55 -13.74 -10.23
CA VAL A 557 39.63 -13.40 -11.66
C VAL A 557 38.50 -12.46 -12.09
N TRP A 558 37.28 -12.67 -11.62
CA TRP A 558 36.15 -11.77 -11.89
C TRP A 558 36.39 -10.37 -11.33
N LEU A 559 36.90 -10.24 -10.11
CA LEU A 559 37.20 -8.96 -9.48
C LEU A 559 38.33 -8.19 -10.20
N PHE A 560 39.22 -8.89 -10.92
CA PHE A 560 40.21 -8.25 -11.81
C PHE A 560 39.61 -7.70 -13.11
N MET A 561 38.37 -8.04 -13.45
CA MET A 561 37.72 -7.48 -14.64
C MET A 561 37.48 -5.97 -14.49
N PRO A 562 37.65 -5.18 -15.57
CA PRO A 562 37.39 -3.75 -15.54
C PRO A 562 35.98 -3.41 -15.02
N VAL A 563 35.87 -2.30 -14.30
CA VAL A 563 34.62 -1.81 -13.69
C VAL A 563 33.46 -1.78 -14.70
N PHE A 564 33.69 -1.25 -15.90
CA PHE A 564 32.65 -1.15 -16.94
C PHE A 564 32.08 -2.53 -17.34
N ALA A 565 32.93 -3.56 -17.39
CA ALA A 565 32.53 -4.92 -17.76
C ALA A 565 31.68 -5.56 -16.65
N ARG A 566 32.08 -5.36 -15.39
CA ARG A 566 31.32 -5.83 -14.21
C ARG A 566 29.96 -5.12 -14.12
N CYS A 567 29.92 -3.79 -14.28
CA CYS A 567 28.67 -3.02 -14.33
C CYS A 567 27.72 -3.53 -15.43
N TYR A 568 28.23 -3.76 -16.64
CA TYR A 568 27.43 -4.27 -17.75
C TYR A 568 26.84 -5.64 -17.42
N ALA A 569 27.64 -6.55 -16.87
CA ALA A 569 27.18 -7.87 -16.46
C ALA A 569 26.11 -7.81 -15.37
N TYR A 570 26.27 -6.96 -14.34
CA TYR A 570 25.27 -6.78 -13.29
C TYR A 570 23.95 -6.21 -13.82
N LYS A 571 24.01 -5.28 -14.79
CA LYS A 571 22.80 -4.78 -15.47
C LYS A 571 22.11 -5.87 -16.28
N LEU A 572 22.87 -6.72 -16.98
CA LEU A 572 22.32 -7.86 -17.71
C LEU A 572 21.66 -8.86 -16.76
N LEU A 573 22.34 -9.23 -15.68
CA LEU A 573 21.79 -10.11 -14.65
C LEU A 573 20.55 -9.50 -13.99
N LYS A 574 20.51 -8.18 -13.75
CA LYS A 574 19.32 -7.49 -13.24
C LYS A 574 18.13 -7.66 -14.19
N LYS A 575 18.34 -7.55 -15.51
CA LYS A 575 17.28 -7.79 -16.52
C LYS A 575 16.80 -9.26 -16.50
N VAL A 576 17.73 -10.21 -16.40
CA VAL A 576 17.40 -11.64 -16.30
C VAL A 576 16.63 -11.92 -15.00
N GLY A 577 17.09 -11.36 -13.88
CA GLY A 577 16.43 -11.46 -12.58
C GLY A 577 15.00 -10.92 -12.59
N ASN A 578 14.78 -9.75 -13.22
CA ASN A 578 13.44 -9.19 -13.41
C ASN A 578 12.51 -10.14 -14.18
N HIS A 579 13.03 -10.86 -15.16
CA HIS A 579 12.26 -11.81 -15.95
C HIS A 579 11.95 -13.11 -15.17
N MET A 580 12.92 -13.62 -14.41
CA MET A 580 12.78 -14.88 -13.67
C MET A 580 11.97 -14.76 -12.39
N TYR A 581 12.16 -13.66 -11.65
CA TYR A 581 11.65 -13.50 -10.29
C TYR A 581 10.64 -12.35 -10.18
N GLY A 582 10.37 -11.63 -11.27
CA GLY A 582 9.63 -10.38 -11.24
C GLY A 582 10.48 -9.22 -10.73
N ARG A 583 9.87 -8.02 -10.71
CA ARG A 583 10.47 -6.84 -10.10
C ARG A 583 10.33 -6.92 -8.59
N SER A 584 11.38 -6.57 -7.86
CA SER A 584 11.30 -6.39 -6.41
C SER A 584 10.36 -5.22 -6.05
N SER A 585 9.87 -5.19 -4.82
CA SER A 585 9.12 -4.06 -4.27
C SER A 585 9.95 -2.78 -4.13
N SER A 586 11.28 -2.89 -4.23
CA SER A 586 12.19 -1.75 -4.31
C SER A 586 12.90 -1.72 -5.68
N PHE A 587 12.96 -0.55 -6.32
CA PHE A 587 13.71 -0.35 -7.56
C PHE A 587 15.23 -0.49 -7.38
N SER A 588 15.71 -0.34 -6.13
CA SER A 588 17.13 -0.40 -5.77
C SER A 588 17.65 -1.83 -5.57
N VAL A 589 16.78 -2.83 -5.34
CA VAL A 589 17.21 -4.20 -5.01
C VAL A 589 16.62 -5.20 -6.00
N GLN A 590 17.42 -6.16 -6.49
CA GLN A 590 16.91 -7.21 -7.37
C GLN A 590 17.53 -8.57 -7.03
N ARG A 591 16.69 -9.60 -6.93
CA ARG A 591 17.15 -11.00 -6.89
C ARG A 591 17.70 -11.38 -8.26
N LEU A 592 18.90 -11.94 -8.25
CA LEU A 592 19.60 -12.42 -9.44
C LEU A 592 19.63 -13.95 -9.47
N PRO A 593 19.91 -14.56 -10.64
CA PRO A 593 20.25 -15.96 -10.73
C PRO A 593 21.43 -16.32 -9.81
N PHE A 594 21.59 -17.62 -9.52
CA PHE A 594 22.69 -18.17 -8.72
C PHE A 594 22.67 -17.77 -7.24
N ASP A 595 21.48 -17.48 -6.70
CA ASP A 595 21.29 -17.12 -5.30
C ASP A 595 22.09 -15.87 -4.92
N LEU A 596 21.99 -14.84 -5.76
CA LEU A 596 22.63 -13.55 -5.60
C LEU A 596 21.59 -12.43 -5.48
N TYR A 597 21.98 -11.34 -4.83
CA TYR A 597 21.24 -10.08 -4.80
C TYR A 597 22.11 -8.94 -5.28
N LEU A 598 21.49 -8.03 -6.04
CA LEU A 598 22.10 -6.79 -6.45
C LEU A 598 21.35 -5.62 -5.83
N LYS A 599 22.06 -4.83 -5.03
CA LYS A 599 21.59 -3.55 -4.51
C LYS A 599 22.20 -2.41 -5.29
N CYS A 600 21.48 -1.29 -5.38
CA CYS A 600 21.88 -0.07 -6.05
C CYS A 600 21.62 1.10 -5.09
N THR A 601 22.67 1.59 -4.46
CA THR A 601 22.61 2.58 -3.37
C THR A 601 23.67 3.67 -3.56
N THR A 602 23.77 4.62 -2.63
CA THR A 602 24.85 5.58 -2.52
C THR A 602 26.17 4.90 -2.19
N SER A 603 27.30 5.58 -2.44
CA SER A 603 28.60 5.03 -2.08
C SER A 603 28.74 4.82 -0.56
N GLU A 604 28.19 5.71 0.26
CA GLU A 604 28.36 5.64 1.70
C GLU A 604 27.61 4.45 2.31
N GLU A 605 26.35 4.26 1.95
CA GLU A 605 25.54 3.10 2.36
C GLU A 605 26.16 1.78 1.90
N ALA A 606 26.65 1.72 0.65
CA ALA A 606 27.29 0.51 0.11
C ALA A 606 28.51 0.07 0.93
N TRP A 607 29.39 1.02 1.25
CA TRP A 607 30.58 0.72 2.05
C TRP A 607 30.22 0.45 3.51
N ASN A 608 29.24 1.15 4.08
CA ASN A 608 28.80 0.91 5.44
C ASN A 608 28.19 -0.49 5.60
N GLU A 609 27.33 -0.92 4.67
CA GLU A 609 26.77 -2.28 4.66
C GLU A 609 27.88 -3.33 4.57
N SER A 610 28.83 -3.17 3.66
CA SER A 610 29.93 -4.14 3.50
C SER A 610 30.82 -4.24 4.74
N ASN A 611 31.08 -3.12 5.40
CA ASN A 611 31.85 -3.07 6.64
C ASN A 611 31.07 -3.71 7.80
N ALA A 612 29.76 -3.44 7.90
CA ALA A 612 28.88 -4.10 8.86
C ALA A 612 28.92 -5.62 8.68
N LEU A 613 28.71 -6.12 7.46
CA LEU A 613 28.77 -7.56 7.18
C LEU A 613 30.13 -8.16 7.55
N THR A 614 31.23 -7.43 7.33
CA THR A 614 32.58 -7.87 7.73
C THR A 614 32.71 -8.04 9.24
N LEU A 615 32.20 -7.09 10.03
CA LEU A 615 32.19 -7.18 11.49
C LEU A 615 31.31 -8.34 11.97
N ILE A 616 30.13 -8.51 11.37
CA ILE A 616 29.19 -9.58 11.70
C ILE A 616 29.83 -10.96 11.51
N HIS A 617 30.45 -11.20 10.35
CA HIS A 617 31.14 -12.47 10.05
C HIS A 617 32.36 -12.71 10.93
N LYS A 618 33.00 -11.65 11.43
CA LYS A 618 34.20 -11.75 12.27
C LYS A 618 33.88 -12.09 13.72
N TYR A 619 32.79 -11.51 14.27
CA TYR A 619 32.54 -11.52 15.70
C TYR A 619 31.29 -12.30 16.13
N THR A 620 30.44 -12.72 15.19
CA THR A 620 29.16 -13.34 15.52
C THR A 620 28.89 -14.60 14.69
N SER A 621 27.89 -15.37 15.12
CA SER A 621 27.30 -16.46 14.35
C SER A 621 26.02 -16.05 13.61
N ILE A 622 25.70 -14.75 13.57
CA ILE A 622 24.49 -14.23 12.92
C ILE A 622 24.54 -14.58 11.43
N PRO A 623 23.53 -15.27 10.89
CA PRO A 623 23.47 -15.54 9.46
C PRO A 623 23.22 -14.23 8.72
N ALA A 624 24.24 -13.73 8.02
CA ALA A 624 24.19 -12.48 7.25
C ALA A 624 24.72 -12.68 5.82
N PRO A 625 24.32 -11.86 4.84
CA PRO A 625 24.84 -11.93 3.48
C PRO A 625 26.37 -11.78 3.44
N PHE A 626 27.02 -12.34 2.43
CA PHE A 626 28.40 -11.99 2.10
C PHE A 626 28.39 -10.89 1.05
N SER A 627 29.08 -9.79 1.32
CA SER A 627 29.44 -8.80 0.30
C SER A 627 30.47 -9.44 -0.64
N LEU A 628 30.12 -9.57 -1.91
CA LEU A 628 30.95 -10.21 -2.94
C LEU A 628 31.68 -9.19 -3.81
N ASP A 629 31.01 -8.07 -4.11
CA ASP A 629 31.59 -7.00 -4.92
C ASP A 629 30.87 -5.66 -4.67
N ILE A 630 31.60 -4.56 -4.82
CA ILE A 630 31.10 -3.19 -4.78
C ILE A 630 31.65 -2.45 -6.00
N VAL A 631 30.75 -1.92 -6.83
CA VAL A 631 31.13 -1.26 -8.08
C VAL A 631 30.41 0.07 -8.23
N ALA A 632 31.18 1.15 -8.33
CA ALA A 632 30.66 2.48 -8.59
C ALA A 632 30.52 2.76 -10.10
N GLU A 633 29.39 3.34 -10.50
CA GLU A 633 29.13 3.83 -11.85
C GLU A 633 28.42 5.19 -11.76
N GLY A 634 29.17 6.27 -11.96
CA GLY A 634 28.64 7.62 -11.81
C GLY A 634 28.22 7.92 -10.37
N ASP A 635 26.94 8.24 -10.18
CA ASP A 635 26.33 8.54 -8.86
C ASP A 635 25.78 7.29 -8.16
N ARG A 636 25.87 6.11 -8.77
CA ARG A 636 25.32 4.86 -8.23
C ARG A 636 26.43 3.91 -7.82
N THR A 637 26.21 3.21 -6.72
CA THR A 637 27.05 2.10 -6.30
C THR A 637 26.24 0.82 -6.27
N TYR A 638 26.73 -0.19 -6.98
CA TYR A 638 26.16 -1.53 -7.00
C TYR A 638 26.85 -2.38 -5.94
N VAL A 639 26.06 -3.00 -5.07
CA VAL A 639 26.54 -3.99 -4.09
C VAL A 639 25.99 -5.34 -4.48
N LEU A 640 26.88 -6.29 -4.76
CA LEU A 640 26.53 -7.67 -5.04
C LEU A 640 26.70 -8.51 -3.77
N THR A 641 25.64 -9.19 -3.35
CA THR A 641 25.65 -10.02 -2.15
C THR A 641 25.10 -11.42 -2.41
N THR A 642 25.41 -12.36 -1.50
CA THR A 642 24.77 -13.69 -1.49
C THR A 642 23.34 -13.62 -0.98
N CYS A 643 22.43 -14.39 -1.56
CA CYS A 643 21.09 -14.63 -1.03
C CYS A 643 21.16 -15.55 0.20
N LEU A 644 20.38 -15.22 1.22
CA LEU A 644 20.11 -16.10 2.36
C LEU A 644 18.82 -16.89 2.14
N PRO A 645 18.70 -18.11 2.69
CA PRO A 645 17.46 -18.88 2.63
C PRO A 645 16.40 -18.32 3.58
N GLY A 646 15.15 -18.70 3.34
CA GLY A 646 14.01 -18.34 4.17
C GLY A 646 13.14 -17.24 3.58
N THR A 647 12.07 -16.93 4.30
CA THR A 647 11.08 -15.90 3.94
C THR A 647 11.11 -14.80 5.01
N PRO A 648 10.91 -13.51 4.64
CA PRO A 648 10.79 -12.44 5.62
C PRO A 648 9.73 -12.74 6.69
N LEU A 649 10.06 -12.50 7.95
CA LEU A 649 9.19 -12.69 9.12
C LEU A 649 7.85 -11.97 8.96
N SER A 650 7.85 -10.80 8.33
CA SER A 650 6.66 -10.01 7.96
C SER A 650 5.58 -10.79 7.18
N ARG A 651 5.91 -11.93 6.55
CA ARG A 651 4.97 -12.77 5.79
C ARG A 651 4.58 -14.07 6.50
N THR A 652 5.34 -14.47 7.53
CA THR A 652 5.27 -15.82 8.10
C THR A 652 5.03 -15.84 9.61
N MET A 653 5.13 -14.71 10.31
CA MET A 653 4.92 -14.64 11.76
C MET A 653 3.53 -15.15 12.19
N ASP A 654 2.51 -14.98 11.35
CA ASP A 654 1.17 -15.53 11.57
C ASP A 654 1.14 -17.04 11.69
N MET A 655 2.11 -17.73 11.07
CA MET A 655 2.25 -19.19 11.09
C MET A 655 2.98 -19.71 12.32
N PHE A 656 3.44 -18.82 13.21
CA PHE A 656 4.15 -19.26 14.40
C PHE A 656 3.13 -19.71 15.43
N SER A 657 3.25 -20.96 15.87
CA SER A 657 2.60 -21.37 17.11
C SER A 657 3.19 -20.61 18.31
N ASP A 658 2.51 -20.59 19.45
CA ASP A 658 3.02 -19.88 20.63
C ASP A 658 4.32 -20.48 21.18
N ARG A 659 4.56 -21.77 20.92
CA ARG A 659 5.87 -22.39 21.15
C ARG A 659 6.91 -21.85 20.17
N SER A 660 6.61 -21.86 18.87
CA SER A 660 7.54 -21.34 17.84
C SER A 660 7.86 -19.86 18.02
N HIS A 661 6.90 -19.08 18.50
CA HIS A 661 7.09 -17.68 18.81
C HIS A 661 8.04 -17.48 20.00
N ARG A 662 7.93 -18.28 21.06
CA ARG A 662 8.91 -18.29 22.16
C ARG A 662 10.29 -18.74 21.71
N ASP A 663 10.38 -19.78 20.88
CA ASP A 663 11.64 -20.23 20.29
C ASP A 663 12.30 -19.11 19.46
N PHE A 664 11.51 -18.37 18.69
CA PHE A 664 11.97 -17.20 17.93
C PHE A 664 12.51 -16.09 18.83
N ILE A 665 11.79 -15.74 19.91
CA ILE A 665 12.25 -14.73 20.88
C ILE A 665 13.59 -15.14 21.47
N GLY A 666 13.75 -16.41 21.88
CA GLY A 666 15.02 -16.92 22.41
C GLY A 666 16.16 -16.89 21.39
N GLN A 667 15.90 -17.22 20.13
CA GLN A 667 16.88 -17.09 19.04
C GLN A 667 17.32 -15.62 18.88
N MET A 668 16.37 -14.70 18.78
CA MET A 668 16.67 -13.27 18.63
C MET A 668 17.43 -12.71 19.83
N GLN A 669 17.08 -13.08 21.07
CA GLN A 669 17.85 -12.71 22.28
C GLN A 669 19.32 -13.14 22.17
N SER A 670 19.57 -14.37 21.73
CA SER A 670 20.93 -14.88 21.51
C SER A 670 21.68 -14.10 20.41
N LEU A 671 21.01 -13.80 19.29
CA LEU A 671 21.61 -13.05 18.18
C LEU A 671 21.91 -11.59 18.57
N ILE A 672 21.01 -10.92 19.29
CA ILE A 672 21.22 -9.54 19.76
C ILE A 672 22.32 -9.48 20.82
N ALA A 673 22.44 -10.47 21.71
CA ALA A 673 23.53 -10.55 22.65
C ALA A 673 24.90 -10.63 21.94
N GLN A 674 25.00 -11.43 20.89
CA GLN A 674 26.20 -11.51 20.05
C GLN A 674 26.47 -10.20 19.31
N LEU A 675 25.42 -9.57 18.77
CA LEU A 675 25.52 -8.29 18.06
C LEU A 675 26.10 -7.20 18.95
N ARG A 676 25.58 -7.06 20.17
CA ARG A 676 26.03 -6.06 21.14
C ARG A 676 27.44 -6.33 21.68
N ALA A 677 27.92 -7.57 21.59
CA ALA A 677 29.27 -7.96 22.00
C ALA A 677 30.36 -7.61 20.96
N ILE A 678 29.98 -7.11 19.77
CA ILE A 678 30.95 -6.65 18.77
C ILE A 678 31.76 -5.50 19.36
N PRO A 679 33.10 -5.61 19.43
CA PRO A 679 33.92 -4.60 20.08
C PRO A 679 33.92 -3.32 19.26
N ARG A 680 33.73 -2.19 19.95
CA ARG A 680 33.96 -0.87 19.35
C ARG A 680 35.45 -0.67 19.07
N PRO A 681 35.83 -0.11 17.92
CA PRO A 681 37.22 0.30 17.67
C PRO A 681 37.70 1.26 18.76
N GLN A 682 38.76 0.90 19.48
CA GLN A 682 39.27 1.70 20.61
C GLN A 682 39.96 2.99 20.16
N ASP A 683 40.46 3.01 18.91
CA ASP A 683 41.27 4.10 18.34
C ASP A 683 40.41 5.26 17.78
N ILE A 684 39.08 5.20 17.99
CA ILE A 684 38.14 6.19 17.47
C ILE A 684 37.57 6.98 18.66
N ASP A 685 37.84 8.29 18.65
CA ASP A 685 37.37 9.25 19.66
C ASP A 685 35.84 9.33 19.73
N TYR A 686 35.17 9.01 18.62
CA TYR A 686 33.72 9.00 18.51
C TYR A 686 33.12 7.68 19.01
N ARG A 687 32.20 7.78 19.98
CA ARG A 687 31.49 6.62 20.53
C ARG A 687 30.30 6.22 19.67
N ILE A 688 29.54 7.19 19.17
CA ILE A 688 28.38 6.96 18.31
C ILE A 688 28.75 7.32 16.88
N SER A 689 28.72 6.33 16.00
CA SER A 689 29.22 6.45 14.63
C SER A 689 28.75 5.28 13.77
N ASN A 690 28.90 5.39 12.46
CA ASN A 690 28.72 4.26 11.56
C ASN A 690 29.82 3.20 11.74
N THR A 691 29.79 2.13 10.96
CA THR A 691 30.73 0.99 11.09
C THR A 691 32.22 1.35 10.94
N SER A 692 32.52 2.52 10.38
CA SER A 692 33.88 3.01 10.10
C SER A 692 34.28 4.21 10.96
N GLY A 693 33.50 4.54 12.00
CA GLY A 693 33.76 5.71 12.84
C GLY A 693 33.36 7.05 12.24
N LYS A 694 32.58 7.06 11.16
CA LYS A 694 32.10 8.28 10.49
C LYS A 694 30.64 8.59 10.86
N ALA A 695 30.09 9.62 10.21
CA ALA A 695 28.70 10.02 10.39
C ALA A 695 27.74 8.86 10.19
N CYS A 696 26.73 8.81 11.05
CA CYS A 696 25.61 7.88 11.00
C CYS A 696 24.60 8.34 9.94
N THR A 697 23.85 7.39 9.39
CA THR A 697 22.72 7.65 8.50
C THR A 697 21.50 6.99 9.13
N ASP A 698 20.43 7.76 9.32
CA ASP A 698 19.19 7.22 9.87
C ASP A 698 18.00 7.91 9.20
N PRO A 699 17.16 7.20 8.42
CA PRO A 699 16.01 7.79 7.74
C PRO A 699 15.05 8.53 8.68
N ARG A 700 15.06 8.22 9.98
CA ARG A 700 14.26 8.89 11.00
C ARG A 700 14.80 10.25 11.43
N ILE A 701 16.10 10.47 11.25
CA ILE A 701 16.78 11.68 11.71
C ILE A 701 17.17 12.50 10.50
N ARG A 702 16.63 13.72 10.39
CA ARG A 702 16.93 14.68 9.31
C ARG A 702 16.83 14.06 7.92
N ASP A 703 15.78 13.28 7.66
CA ASP A 703 15.51 12.65 6.36
C ASP A 703 16.62 11.70 5.86
N GLY A 704 17.38 11.10 6.77
CA GLY A 704 18.49 10.22 6.40
C GLY A 704 19.75 10.98 5.99
N ASN A 705 19.82 12.29 6.19
CA ASN A 705 21.08 13.00 6.00
C ASN A 705 22.13 12.55 7.04
N PRO A 706 23.41 12.47 6.68
CA PRO A 706 24.46 12.08 7.62
C PRO A 706 24.49 12.97 8.88
N ILE A 707 24.59 12.34 10.06
CA ILE A 707 24.67 12.99 11.37
C ILE A 707 25.90 12.52 12.16
N GLY A 708 26.53 13.41 12.91
CA GLY A 708 27.73 13.08 13.68
C GLY A 708 28.98 12.92 12.80
N PRO A 709 29.95 12.06 13.18
CA PRO A 709 29.95 11.16 14.34
C PRO A 709 29.99 11.92 15.68
N PHE A 710 29.66 11.26 16.79
CA PHE A 710 29.51 11.90 18.11
C PHE A 710 30.43 11.28 19.16
N ARG A 711 31.00 12.12 20.03
CA ARG A 711 31.92 11.69 21.09
C ARG A 711 31.21 10.97 22.23
N ASN A 712 29.95 11.34 22.48
CA ASN A 712 29.14 10.79 23.56
C ASN A 712 27.65 10.88 23.19
N GLU A 713 26.83 10.29 24.06
CA GLU A 713 25.38 10.28 23.89
C GLU A 713 24.75 11.68 24.01
N GLU A 714 25.32 12.56 24.82
CA GLU A 714 24.83 13.94 25.00
C GLU A 714 24.88 14.71 23.67
N GLU A 715 25.99 14.65 22.93
CA GLU A 715 26.13 15.26 21.60
C GLU A 715 25.14 14.66 20.59
N PHE A 716 24.92 13.34 20.63
CA PHE A 716 23.95 12.67 19.76
C PHE A 716 22.52 13.10 20.07
N SER A 717 22.16 13.20 21.35
CA SER A 717 20.83 13.55 21.81
C SER A 717 20.40 14.95 21.38
N GLN A 718 21.34 15.88 21.13
CA GLN A 718 21.06 17.20 20.55
C GLN A 718 20.43 17.14 19.14
N TYR A 719 20.57 16.01 18.44
CA TYR A 719 19.95 15.78 17.13
C TYR A 719 18.57 15.10 17.24
N LEU A 720 18.10 14.83 18.46
CA LEU A 720 16.82 14.19 18.74
C LEU A 720 15.88 15.16 19.44
N TYR A 721 14.58 14.88 19.37
CA TYR A 721 13.60 15.61 20.17
C TYR A 721 13.81 15.37 21.66
N TYR A 722 13.59 16.46 22.41
CA TYR A 722 13.71 16.50 23.87
C TYR A 722 15.12 16.09 24.35
N PRO A 723 16.20 16.77 23.89
CA PRO A 723 17.58 16.38 24.22
C PRO A 723 17.86 16.36 25.73
N GLU A 724 17.18 17.21 26.48
CA GLU A 724 17.33 17.35 27.93
C GLU A 724 16.61 16.28 28.75
N ASP A 725 15.81 15.42 28.13
CA ASP A 725 15.04 14.38 28.85
C ASP A 725 15.98 13.31 29.43
N PRO A 726 15.80 12.89 30.70
CA PRO A 726 16.60 11.83 31.31
C PRO A 726 16.69 10.53 30.52
N ALA A 727 15.68 10.18 29.71
CA ALA A 727 15.70 8.99 28.87
C ALA A 727 16.59 9.13 27.62
N ARG A 728 17.33 10.24 27.45
CA ARG A 728 18.30 10.47 26.36
C ARG A 728 19.75 10.29 26.77
N ARG A 729 20.01 9.75 27.96
CA ARG A 729 21.37 9.67 28.52
C ARG A 729 21.56 8.47 29.44
N GLY A 730 22.81 8.04 29.56
CA GLY A 730 23.22 6.99 30.51
C GLY A 730 23.18 5.59 29.91
N HIS A 731 23.13 5.47 28.58
CA HIS A 731 23.12 4.19 27.90
C HIS A 731 24.53 3.75 27.49
N ASP A 732 24.73 2.43 27.48
CA ASP A 732 25.88 1.84 26.81
C ASP A 732 25.78 2.03 25.30
N ILE A 733 26.93 2.25 24.67
CA ILE A 733 27.04 2.37 23.22
C ILE A 733 27.51 1.03 22.65
N VAL A 734 26.63 0.40 21.87
CA VAL A 734 26.80 -0.96 21.35
C VAL A 734 26.64 -0.97 19.84
N PHE A 735 27.13 -2.02 19.18
CA PHE A 735 26.85 -2.21 17.76
C PHE A 735 25.37 -2.59 17.56
N THR A 736 24.68 -1.89 16.67
CA THR A 736 23.26 -2.06 16.38
C THR A 736 23.02 -2.30 14.89
N HIS A 737 21.93 -2.98 14.57
CA HIS A 737 21.49 -3.11 13.18
C HIS A 737 20.97 -1.76 12.64
N ALA A 738 20.29 -1.01 13.51
CA ALA A 738 19.61 0.24 13.24
C ALA A 738 18.53 0.16 12.15
N ASP A 739 18.02 -1.04 11.80
CA ASP A 739 16.82 -1.20 10.98
C ASP A 739 16.23 -2.61 11.15
N LEU A 740 16.12 -3.05 12.41
CA LEU A 740 15.72 -4.41 12.76
C LEU A 740 14.19 -4.60 12.68
N ASN A 741 13.63 -4.54 11.48
CA ASN A 741 12.19 -4.73 11.25
C ASN A 741 11.85 -6.12 10.66
N PRO A 742 10.58 -6.59 10.71
CA PRO A 742 10.19 -7.92 10.24
C PRO A 742 10.46 -8.23 8.76
N ARG A 743 10.75 -7.24 7.91
CA ARG A 743 11.16 -7.48 6.51
C ARG A 743 12.62 -7.91 6.41
N ASN A 744 13.42 -7.52 7.39
CA ASN A 744 14.86 -7.71 7.42
C ASN A 744 15.29 -8.98 8.19
N ILE A 745 14.33 -9.66 8.82
CA ILE A 745 14.55 -10.95 9.50
C ILE A 745 13.99 -12.07 8.61
N LEU A 746 14.83 -13.00 8.20
CA LEU A 746 14.45 -14.18 7.43
C LEU A 746 14.28 -15.38 8.36
N VAL A 747 13.21 -16.14 8.13
CA VAL A 747 12.90 -17.35 8.88
C VAL A 747 12.55 -18.49 7.93
N ASP A 748 12.81 -19.72 8.36
CA ASP A 748 12.42 -20.92 7.63
C ASP A 748 11.98 -22.03 8.59
N ARG A 749 11.24 -23.00 8.05
CA ARG A 749 10.76 -24.16 8.78
C ARG A 749 11.93 -25.07 9.13
N ALA A 750 11.96 -25.55 10.37
CA ALA A 750 12.99 -26.46 10.86
C ALA A 750 12.36 -27.57 11.70
N THR A 751 12.88 -28.79 11.57
CA THR A 751 12.45 -29.91 12.42
C THR A 751 13.11 -29.77 13.79
N ARG A 752 12.30 -29.79 14.84
CA ARG A 752 12.74 -29.82 16.24
C ARG A 752 13.26 -31.22 16.61
N VAL A 753 13.95 -31.30 17.74
CA VAL A 753 14.49 -32.57 18.28
C VAL A 753 13.38 -33.60 18.55
N ASP A 754 12.18 -33.15 18.91
CA ASP A 754 11.01 -34.01 19.15
C ASP A 754 10.29 -34.45 17.86
N GLY A 755 10.81 -34.08 16.69
CA GLY A 755 10.26 -34.42 15.38
C GLY A 755 9.18 -33.47 14.86
N THR A 756 8.72 -32.51 15.67
CA THR A 756 7.75 -31.47 15.28
C THR A 756 8.39 -30.40 14.39
N ILE A 757 7.57 -29.62 13.70
CA ILE A 757 8.04 -28.52 12.83
C ILE A 757 7.97 -27.20 13.61
N GLY A 758 9.11 -26.50 13.67
CA GLY A 758 9.25 -25.16 14.22
C GLY A 758 9.79 -24.18 13.19
N TRP A 759 10.29 -23.05 13.67
CA TRP A 759 10.82 -21.96 12.85
C TRP A 759 12.17 -21.51 13.38
N ASN A 760 13.14 -21.37 12.47
CA ASN A 760 14.47 -20.86 12.78
C ASN A 760 14.74 -19.55 12.06
N VAL A 761 15.48 -18.66 12.70
CA VAL A 761 16.05 -17.47 12.07
C VAL A 761 17.17 -17.91 11.14
N THR A 762 16.98 -17.70 9.84
CA THR A 762 17.92 -18.12 8.79
C THR A 762 18.73 -16.97 8.21
N GLY A 763 18.37 -15.73 8.57
CA GLY A 763 19.06 -14.55 8.06
C GLY A 763 18.64 -13.25 8.72
N ILE A 764 19.58 -12.33 8.85
CA ILE A 764 19.32 -10.90 9.05
C ILE A 764 19.98 -10.15 7.90
N VAL A 765 19.23 -9.27 7.24
CA VAL A 765 19.65 -8.54 6.03
C VAL A 765 19.45 -7.04 6.21
N ASP A 766 20.01 -6.24 5.29
CA ASP A 766 19.84 -4.78 5.26
C ASP A 766 20.66 -4.01 6.31
N TRP A 767 21.96 -4.26 6.32
CA TRP A 767 22.92 -3.73 7.31
C TRP A 767 23.47 -2.34 6.96
N GLU A 768 22.85 -1.62 6.01
CA GLU A 768 23.36 -0.34 5.49
C GLU A 768 23.32 0.81 6.51
N ASN A 769 22.41 0.73 7.50
CA ASN A 769 22.28 1.70 8.58
C ASN A 769 23.05 1.32 9.85
N SER A 770 23.73 0.17 9.86
CA SER A 770 24.36 -0.35 11.07
C SER A 770 25.54 0.50 11.54
N GLY A 771 25.77 0.49 12.85
CA GLY A 771 26.78 1.31 13.50
C GLY A 771 26.78 1.14 15.01
N PHE A 772 27.50 2.02 15.69
CA PHE A 772 27.52 2.09 17.14
C PHE A 772 26.54 3.16 17.62
N TYR A 773 25.52 2.75 18.36
CA TYR A 773 24.42 3.60 18.85
C TYR A 773 24.09 3.26 20.32
N PRO A 774 23.32 4.11 21.02
CA PRO A 774 22.78 3.77 22.33
C PRO A 774 22.03 2.44 22.32
N GLU A 775 22.18 1.63 23.36
CA GLU A 775 21.66 0.26 23.37
C GLU A 775 20.14 0.12 23.18
N HIS A 776 19.35 1.15 23.49
CA HIS A 776 17.91 1.16 23.24
C HIS A 776 17.53 1.32 21.75
N TRP A 777 18.48 1.64 20.87
CA TRP A 777 18.21 2.09 19.50
C TRP A 777 17.47 1.04 18.66
N ASP A 778 17.93 -0.21 18.63
CA ASP A 778 17.26 -1.27 17.86
C ASP A 778 15.84 -1.55 18.39
N CYS A 779 15.63 -1.47 19.71
CA CYS A 779 14.33 -1.69 20.34
C CYS A 779 13.32 -0.59 19.99
N THR A 780 13.76 0.67 20.04
CA THR A 780 12.89 1.82 19.83
C THR A 780 12.68 2.11 18.35
N LYS A 781 13.74 2.04 17.53
CA LYS A 781 13.66 2.32 16.08
C LYS A 781 12.83 1.28 15.35
N ALA A 782 12.93 0.00 15.69
CA ALA A 782 12.08 -1.04 15.09
C ALA A 782 10.57 -0.83 15.33
N GLN A 783 10.20 0.10 16.23
CA GLN A 783 8.83 0.51 16.50
C GLN A 783 8.41 1.83 15.86
N PHE A 784 9.32 2.57 15.20
CA PHE A 784 9.02 3.84 14.53
C PHE A 784 7.89 3.70 13.51
N GLU A 785 7.93 2.61 12.73
CA GLU A 785 6.86 2.24 11.81
C GLU A 785 5.86 1.27 12.45
N GLY A 786 5.63 1.35 13.76
CA GLY A 786 4.83 0.40 14.53
C GLY A 786 3.38 0.26 14.06
N TRP A 787 2.86 1.23 13.31
CA TRP A 787 1.56 1.15 12.64
C TRP A 787 1.54 0.14 11.48
N ARG A 788 2.70 -0.20 10.90
CA ARG A 788 2.84 -1.22 9.85
C ARG A 788 2.78 -2.64 10.40
N TRP A 789 3.12 -2.81 11.68
CA TRP A 789 3.37 -4.12 12.27
C TRP A 789 2.30 -4.51 13.29
N GLU A 790 1.99 -5.81 13.29
CA GLU A 790 0.99 -6.35 14.19
C GLU A 790 1.45 -6.27 15.65
N GLU A 791 0.47 -6.23 16.55
CA GLU A 791 0.68 -6.24 18.00
C GLU A 791 1.54 -7.43 18.45
N ARG A 792 1.40 -8.59 17.79
CA ARG A 792 2.20 -9.78 18.07
C ARG A 792 3.71 -9.54 17.88
N TRP A 793 4.11 -8.82 16.83
CA TRP A 793 5.51 -8.41 16.62
C TRP A 793 5.97 -7.41 17.67
N ARG A 794 5.17 -6.36 17.93
CA ARG A 794 5.55 -5.32 18.89
C ARG A 794 5.82 -5.90 20.28
N ARG A 795 5.00 -6.85 20.73
CA ARG A 795 5.24 -7.59 21.98
C ARG A 795 6.49 -8.45 21.91
N ALA A 796 6.66 -9.20 20.83
CA ALA A 796 7.84 -10.04 20.63
C ALA A 796 9.12 -9.22 20.76
N LEU A 797 9.14 -8.02 20.16
CA LEU A 797 10.29 -7.12 20.21
C LEU A 797 10.62 -6.70 21.65
N PHE A 798 9.63 -6.34 22.46
CA PHE A 798 9.85 -6.09 23.89
C PHE A 798 10.41 -7.32 24.61
N ASP A 799 9.87 -8.51 24.35
CA ASP A 799 10.36 -9.74 24.95
C ASP A 799 11.80 -10.07 24.50
N VAL A 800 12.17 -9.74 23.25
CA VAL A 800 13.54 -9.88 22.73
C VAL A 800 14.52 -8.97 23.47
N PHE A 801 14.13 -7.73 23.80
CA PHE A 801 15.03 -6.77 24.44
C PHE A 801 14.98 -6.80 25.98
N ARG A 802 13.95 -7.40 26.59
CA ARG A 802 13.76 -7.49 28.05
C ARG A 802 14.99 -7.98 28.83
N PRO A 803 15.78 -8.98 28.38
CA PRO A 803 16.94 -9.44 29.14
C PRO A 803 18.07 -8.41 29.27
N PHE A 804 18.09 -7.39 28.42
CA PHE A 804 19.15 -6.38 28.41
C PHE A 804 18.81 -5.17 29.28
N SER A 805 17.61 -4.61 29.13
CA SER A 805 17.09 -3.52 29.98
C SER A 805 15.60 -3.29 29.74
N ASP A 806 14.98 -2.46 30.57
CA ASP A 806 13.62 -1.94 30.35
C ASP A 806 13.68 -0.60 29.60
N TYR A 807 13.43 -0.64 28.29
CA TYR A 807 13.46 0.54 27.41
C TYR A 807 12.10 1.26 27.30
N SER A 808 11.19 1.05 28.25
CA SER A 808 9.82 1.62 28.17
C SER A 808 9.83 3.15 28.20
N LYS A 809 10.73 3.78 28.95
CA LYS A 809 10.81 5.25 29.05
C LYS A 809 11.30 5.87 27.75
N GLU A 810 12.34 5.29 27.18
CA GLU A 810 12.95 5.67 25.91
C GLU A 810 11.91 5.53 24.80
N LEU A 811 11.17 4.43 24.77
CA LEU A 811 10.12 4.22 23.79
C LEU A 811 8.95 5.22 23.93
N GLU A 812 8.50 5.52 25.15
CA GLU A 812 7.43 6.51 25.32
C GLU A 812 7.88 7.91 24.90
N LEU A 813 9.14 8.28 25.19
CA LEU A 813 9.74 9.52 24.69
C LEU A 813 9.83 9.53 23.15
N GLU A 814 10.17 8.38 22.57
CA GLU A 814 10.23 8.21 21.12
C GLU A 814 8.85 8.37 20.47
N LYS A 815 7.82 7.68 20.98
CA LYS A 815 6.44 7.87 20.52
C LYS A 815 5.97 9.31 20.65
N LYS A 816 6.35 10.00 21.72
CA LYS A 816 6.08 11.43 21.89
C LYS A 816 6.78 12.26 20.81
N SER A 817 8.02 11.93 20.49
CA SER A 817 8.80 12.56 19.42
C SER A 817 8.12 12.36 18.05
N TRP A 818 7.71 11.13 17.72
CA TRP A 818 7.04 10.83 16.45
C TRP A 818 5.70 11.54 16.30
N ARG A 819 4.95 11.72 17.40
CA ARG A 819 3.69 12.48 17.41
C ARG A 819 3.89 13.98 17.20
N ALA A 820 5.07 14.51 17.53
CA ALA A 820 5.39 15.93 17.34
C ALA A 820 5.71 16.29 15.87
N GLY A 821 5.88 15.29 15.00
CA GLY A 821 6.34 15.43 13.62
C GLY A 821 7.86 15.53 13.54
N ASP A 822 8.49 14.88 12.55
CA ASP A 822 9.95 14.89 12.40
C ASP A 822 10.42 16.24 11.80
N GLY A 823 10.79 17.20 12.64
CA GLY A 823 11.26 18.52 12.19
C GLY A 823 12.05 19.31 13.25
N ALA A 824 13.36 19.05 13.32
CA ALA A 824 14.35 20.05 13.73
C ALA A 824 15.27 20.37 12.55
#